data_AF-A0A937UB84-F1
#
_entry.id   AF-A0A937UB84-F1
#
_cell.length_a   1.000
_cell.length_b   1.000
_cell.length_c   1.000
_cell.angle_alpha   90.00
_cell.angle_beta   90.00
_cell.angle_gamma   90.00
#
_symmetry.space_group_name_H-M   'P 1'
#
loop_
_entity.id
_entity.type
_entity.pdbx_description
1 polymer ?
#
loop_
_entity_poly.entity_id
_entity_poly.type
_entity_poly.pdbx_seq_one_letter_code
_entity_poly.pdbx_strand_id
1 'polypeptide(L)'
;MQERSQENWRTDPELRRTRTIMLNHGDPESKRAEIIRYFHATLDIDEALLEVLKYDETFFRRADPLRHPLIFYFGHTVVFYINKLILAKLINERINPVFESLFAVGVDEMSWDDLNEAHYNWPTVDEVQVYRHAVRERVTQLIQTLPLTLPITWDSPWWVIMMGIEHARIHVETSSVLIRQLPLDQVRPHPLWEICRTAGEPPENQLLPVASGRVQLGKTRDDALYGWDNEFGQYAEHVDAFGASQMLVSNREFLSFIEDGGYRIPKWWTEEGWRWREYERAEHPRFWRPAGPGTYRLRCMVEEIDMPWNWPAEVNHLEAKAFCNWKSAVSGKSLRLPTEAEWYRLRDGLVDTDQPFWAEAPGNSNLEHYASSCPVTEFKFGDFYDVIGNVWQWTETPITGFKGFEIHPYYDDFSTPTFDAKHNLIKGGSWISTGNEATRDSRYAFRRHFYQHAGFRYIESARQVSVAGDTYDMDDSIARYCEFHYGQTYFDVPNFPTALAKLCLRLAKDRLRRKALDLGCSVGRASFELARGFDHVTGLDFSARQIQVGVELLERGFTRYRRLEEGELYSFREVTLADLKLDAMREKVVFYQADACNLKALYAGYDLILAANLVDRLYDPHKFLAMIHERLNPGGLLVIASPYSWDQTITEKEKWLGGIRKDGEPYTTLAALHEVLAPHFDPVGDAVKIPFVLRITQNRFEHTLSEVTVWEKNDS
;
A
#
# COMPACT_ATOMS: atom_id res chain seq x y z
N MET A 1 21.10 -13.93 -27.12
CA MET A 1 20.59 -12.56 -27.30
C MET A 1 21.69 -11.65 -26.80
N GLN A 2 22.34 -10.90 -27.69
CA GLN A 2 23.53 -10.09 -27.38
C GLN A 2 23.26 -9.13 -26.22
N GLU A 3 24.20 -9.06 -25.27
CA GLU A 3 24.28 -8.00 -24.27
C GLU A 3 24.11 -6.65 -24.98
N ARG A 4 22.99 -5.97 -24.73
CA ARG A 4 22.91 -4.53 -25.01
C ARG A 4 24.00 -3.91 -24.14
N SER A 5 25.04 -3.35 -24.76
CA SER A 5 26.07 -2.60 -24.06
C SER A 5 25.38 -1.53 -23.19
N GLN A 6 25.82 -1.41 -21.93
CA GLN A 6 25.21 -0.60 -20.86
C GLN A 6 25.09 0.92 -21.15
N GLU A 7 25.36 1.39 -22.37
CA GLU A 7 25.46 2.82 -22.69
C GLU A 7 24.39 3.38 -23.65
N ASN A 8 23.55 2.57 -24.31
CA ASN A 8 22.66 3.09 -25.38
C ASN A 8 21.14 2.99 -25.14
N TRP A 9 20.70 2.59 -23.94
CA TRP A 9 19.25 2.53 -23.62
C TRP A 9 18.67 3.90 -23.24
N ARG A 10 19.50 4.83 -22.73
CA ARG A 10 19.10 6.18 -22.26
C ARG A 10 18.47 7.07 -23.33
N THR A 11 18.64 6.69 -24.59
CA THR A 11 18.08 7.39 -25.76
C THR A 11 17.18 6.49 -26.59
N ASP A 12 16.89 5.26 -26.14
CA ASP A 12 16.04 4.31 -26.85
C ASP A 12 14.56 4.74 -26.73
N PRO A 13 13.94 5.30 -27.78
CA PRO A 13 12.55 5.75 -27.71
C PRO A 13 11.60 4.57 -27.50
N GLU A 14 12.00 3.34 -27.82
CA GLU A 14 11.20 2.15 -27.61
C GLU A 14 11.07 1.78 -26.13
N LEU A 15 11.98 2.25 -25.28
CA LEU A 15 11.89 2.04 -23.83
C LEU A 15 10.57 2.64 -23.29
N ARG A 16 10.21 3.86 -23.72
CA ARG A 16 8.97 4.53 -23.32
C ARG A 16 7.72 3.83 -23.80
N ARG A 17 7.79 3.10 -24.91
CA ARG A 17 6.64 2.44 -25.56
C ARG A 17 6.38 1.02 -25.06
N THR A 18 6.90 0.71 -23.87
CA THR A 18 6.70 -0.60 -23.26
C THR A 18 5.25 -0.72 -22.76
N ARG A 19 4.56 -1.80 -23.12
CA ARG A 19 3.15 -2.06 -22.77
C ARG A 19 3.01 -3.30 -21.90
N THR A 20 1.94 -3.37 -21.11
CA THR A 20 1.60 -4.55 -20.30
C THR A 20 1.41 -5.79 -21.18
N ILE A 21 1.62 -6.96 -20.59
CA ILE A 21 1.68 -8.24 -21.29
C ILE A 21 0.34 -8.97 -21.18
N MET A 22 -0.12 -9.55 -22.29
CA MET A 22 -1.20 -10.54 -22.27
C MET A 22 -0.70 -11.88 -21.70
N LEU A 23 -1.17 -12.26 -20.53
CA LEU A 23 -0.72 -13.41 -19.74
C LEU A 23 -1.23 -14.78 -20.23
N ASN A 24 -2.18 -14.80 -21.17
CA ASN A 24 -2.81 -16.00 -21.70
C ASN A 24 -2.49 -16.30 -23.19
N HIS A 25 -1.56 -15.55 -23.79
CA HIS A 25 -1.22 -15.67 -25.22
C HIS A 25 0.25 -16.03 -25.44
N GLY A 26 0.54 -16.76 -26.53
CA GLY A 26 1.89 -17.18 -26.92
C GLY A 26 2.25 -18.59 -26.44
N ASP A 27 3.54 -18.90 -26.45
CA ASP A 27 4.11 -20.13 -25.90
C ASP A 27 5.04 -19.81 -24.71
N PRO A 28 5.39 -20.78 -23.85
CA PRO A 28 6.19 -20.51 -22.66
C PRO A 28 7.53 -19.80 -22.93
N GLU A 29 8.24 -20.13 -24.01
CA GLU A 29 9.57 -19.55 -24.27
C GLU A 29 9.46 -18.13 -24.83
N SER A 30 8.51 -17.87 -25.74
CA SER A 30 8.24 -16.51 -26.20
C SER A 30 7.71 -15.62 -25.07
N LYS A 31 6.82 -16.14 -24.21
CA LYS A 31 6.30 -15.41 -23.04
C LYS A 31 7.41 -15.07 -22.06
N ARG A 32 8.30 -16.02 -21.76
CA ARG A 32 9.47 -15.80 -20.89
C ARG A 32 10.33 -14.65 -21.41
N ALA A 33 10.64 -14.65 -22.72
CA ALA A 33 11.41 -13.58 -23.33
C ALA A 33 10.68 -12.23 -23.29
N GLU A 34 9.36 -12.22 -23.43
CA GLU A 34 8.52 -11.01 -23.30
C GLU A 34 8.55 -10.44 -21.87
N ILE A 35 8.37 -11.30 -20.86
CA ILE A 35 8.44 -10.91 -19.44
C ILE A 35 9.82 -10.37 -19.07
N ILE A 36 10.91 -10.99 -19.56
CA ILE A 36 12.28 -10.46 -19.34
C ILE A 36 12.41 -9.06 -19.91
N ARG A 37 11.94 -8.82 -21.14
CA ARG A 37 11.99 -7.47 -21.76
C ARG A 37 11.19 -6.47 -20.95
N TYR A 38 9.99 -6.85 -20.50
CA TYR A 38 9.12 -5.99 -19.71
C TYR A 38 9.71 -5.66 -18.34
N PHE A 39 10.31 -6.64 -17.67
CA PHE A 39 11.04 -6.47 -16.42
C PHE A 39 12.24 -5.51 -16.59
N HIS A 40 13.11 -5.75 -17.58
CA HIS A 40 14.27 -4.90 -17.84
C HIS A 40 13.87 -3.47 -18.21
N ALA A 41 12.89 -3.32 -19.10
CA ALA A 41 12.39 -2.00 -19.48
C ALA A 41 11.82 -1.24 -18.28
N THR A 42 11.13 -1.92 -17.35
CA THR A 42 10.59 -1.27 -16.15
C THR A 42 11.71 -0.75 -15.25
N LEU A 43 12.75 -1.55 -15.01
CA LEU A 43 13.91 -1.12 -14.21
C LEU A 43 14.69 0.00 -14.89
N ASP A 44 14.85 -0.06 -16.22
CA ASP A 44 15.56 0.97 -16.97
C ASP A 44 14.78 2.31 -16.95
N ILE A 45 13.45 2.30 -17.03
CA ILE A 45 12.60 3.50 -16.86
C ILE A 45 12.73 4.07 -15.44
N ASP A 46 12.68 3.22 -14.42
CA ASP A 46 12.85 3.62 -13.00
C ASP A 46 14.23 4.27 -12.76
N GLU A 47 15.29 3.67 -13.30
CA GLU A 47 16.64 4.25 -13.21
C GLU A 47 16.76 5.58 -13.96
N ALA A 48 16.23 5.69 -15.19
CA ALA A 48 16.25 6.95 -15.93
C ALA A 48 15.46 8.06 -15.25
N LEU A 49 14.41 7.71 -14.50
CA LEU A 49 13.66 8.68 -13.73
C LEU A 49 14.51 9.24 -12.60
N LEU A 50 15.26 8.40 -11.89
CA LEU A 50 16.11 8.81 -10.78
C LEU A 50 17.44 9.43 -11.24
N GLU A 51 17.89 9.17 -12.47
CA GLU A 51 19.05 9.85 -13.08
C GLU A 51 18.85 11.36 -13.26
N VAL A 52 17.61 11.87 -13.17
CA VAL A 52 17.33 13.32 -13.17
C VAL A 52 17.78 14.00 -11.89
N LEU A 53 18.06 13.26 -10.82
CA LEU A 53 18.61 13.81 -9.59
C LEU A 53 20.05 14.25 -9.85
N LYS A 54 20.35 15.50 -9.49
CA LYS A 54 21.61 16.14 -9.88
C LYS A 54 22.78 15.77 -8.97
N TYR A 55 22.50 15.50 -7.70
CA TYR A 55 23.49 15.23 -6.65
C TYR A 55 23.05 14.04 -5.81
N ASP A 56 23.98 13.25 -5.30
CA ASP A 56 23.69 12.11 -4.42
C ASP A 56 22.95 12.55 -3.16
N GLU A 57 23.29 13.72 -2.60
CA GLU A 57 22.59 14.28 -1.43
C GLU A 57 21.10 14.54 -1.71
N THR A 58 20.72 14.69 -2.99
CA THR A 58 19.31 14.87 -3.39
C THR A 58 18.47 13.63 -3.07
N PHE A 59 19.05 12.43 -3.18
CA PHE A 59 18.34 11.18 -2.86
C PHE A 59 17.87 11.14 -1.40
N PHE A 60 18.57 11.80 -0.49
CA PHE A 60 18.26 11.81 0.94
C PHE A 60 17.33 12.96 1.34
N ARG A 61 16.95 13.84 0.41
CA ARG A 61 15.99 14.91 0.68
C ARG A 61 14.57 14.38 0.63
N ARG A 62 13.76 14.77 1.63
CA ARG A 62 12.31 14.60 1.58
C ARG A 62 11.69 15.73 0.76
N ALA A 63 11.08 15.37 -0.35
CA ALA A 63 10.32 16.30 -1.19
C ALA A 63 8.97 16.67 -0.57
N ASP A 64 8.42 15.76 0.23
CA ASP A 64 7.14 15.89 0.93
C ASP A 64 7.31 15.38 2.37
N PRO A 65 6.84 16.11 3.40
CA PRO A 65 7.06 15.71 4.78
C PRO A 65 6.32 14.45 5.22
N LEU A 66 5.32 14.01 4.46
CA LEU A 66 4.54 12.79 4.71
C LEU A 66 5.04 11.59 3.89
N ARG A 67 6.19 11.74 3.21
CA ARG A 67 6.80 10.70 2.37
C ARG A 67 8.26 10.46 2.75
N HIS A 68 8.73 9.26 2.44
CA HIS A 68 10.14 8.92 2.56
C HIS A 68 11.01 9.68 1.52
N PRO A 69 12.32 9.82 1.75
CA PRO A 69 13.25 10.39 0.77
C PRO A 69 13.40 9.50 -0.47
N LEU A 70 13.91 10.04 -1.59
CA LEU A 70 14.03 9.30 -2.87
C LEU A 70 14.97 8.07 -2.80
N ILE A 71 15.92 8.03 -1.86
CA ILE A 71 16.75 6.83 -1.60
C ILE A 71 15.88 5.64 -1.18
N PHE A 72 14.77 5.88 -0.47
CA PHE A 72 13.83 4.83 -0.11
C PHE A 72 13.23 4.22 -1.37
N TYR A 73 12.68 5.04 -2.27
CA TYR A 73 12.06 4.56 -3.51
C TYR A 73 13.07 3.84 -4.42
N PHE A 74 14.31 4.31 -4.45
CA PHE A 74 15.40 3.68 -5.20
C PHE A 74 15.73 2.26 -4.71
N GLY A 75 15.65 2.01 -3.39
CA GLY A 75 15.84 0.67 -2.83
C GLY A 75 14.57 -0.17 -2.78
N HIS A 76 13.43 0.45 -2.47
CA HIS A 76 12.14 -0.18 -2.21
C HIS A 76 11.62 -0.97 -3.40
N THR A 77 11.69 -0.41 -4.61
CA THR A 77 11.15 -1.07 -5.82
C THR A 77 11.81 -2.42 -6.09
N VAL A 78 13.12 -2.54 -5.86
CA VAL A 78 13.86 -3.81 -6.02
C VAL A 78 13.79 -4.72 -4.80
N VAL A 79 13.74 -4.16 -3.58
CA VAL A 79 13.53 -4.94 -2.34
C VAL A 79 12.18 -5.65 -2.36
N PHE A 80 11.15 -5.02 -2.92
CA PHE A 80 9.82 -5.59 -3.06
C PHE A 80 9.87 -6.96 -3.77
N TYR A 81 10.62 -7.09 -4.88
CA TYR A 81 10.80 -8.37 -5.58
C TYR A 81 11.34 -9.44 -4.63
N ILE A 82 12.46 -9.18 -3.95
CA ILE A 82 13.09 -10.18 -3.08
C ILE A 82 12.15 -10.60 -1.95
N ASN A 83 11.47 -9.63 -1.31
CA ASN A 83 10.53 -9.93 -0.23
C ASN A 83 9.34 -10.78 -0.70
N LYS A 84 8.73 -10.44 -1.85
CA LYS A 84 7.59 -11.22 -2.36
C LYS A 84 8.00 -12.58 -2.93
N LEU A 85 9.18 -12.69 -3.55
CA LEU A 85 9.72 -13.96 -4.03
C LEU A 85 10.08 -14.92 -2.89
N ILE A 86 10.60 -14.41 -1.76
CA ILE A 86 10.80 -15.17 -0.51
C ILE A 86 9.46 -15.64 0.04
N LEU A 87 8.48 -14.74 0.16
CA LEU A 87 7.13 -15.08 0.65
C LEU A 87 6.46 -16.16 -0.20
N ALA A 88 6.61 -16.08 -1.51
CA ALA A 88 6.09 -17.05 -2.47
C ALA A 88 6.93 -18.33 -2.59
N LYS A 89 8.03 -18.45 -1.82
CA LYS A 89 8.96 -19.60 -1.84
C LYS A 89 9.55 -19.89 -3.23
N LEU A 90 9.73 -18.85 -4.04
CA LEU A 90 10.39 -18.94 -5.35
C LEU A 90 11.91 -18.78 -5.25
N ILE A 91 12.36 -18.15 -4.16
CA ILE A 91 13.76 -18.11 -3.76
C ILE A 91 13.82 -18.37 -2.25
N ASN A 92 14.94 -18.93 -1.78
CA ASN A 92 15.14 -19.26 -0.36
C ASN A 92 16.20 -18.39 0.31
N GLU A 93 16.96 -17.62 -0.48
CA GLU A 93 18.07 -16.80 -0.02
C GLU A 93 17.86 -15.33 -0.37
N ARG A 94 17.93 -14.51 0.68
CA ARG A 94 18.01 -13.05 0.62
C ARG A 94 19.35 -12.61 0.03
N ILE A 95 19.37 -11.48 -0.68
CA ILE A 95 20.60 -10.90 -1.25
C ILE A 95 21.27 -9.99 -0.21
N ASN A 96 20.49 -9.12 0.43
CA ASN A 96 20.95 -8.24 1.50
C ASN A 96 19.81 -8.08 2.55
N PRO A 97 19.80 -8.92 3.60
CA PRO A 97 18.74 -8.90 4.61
C PRO A 97 18.55 -7.54 5.32
N VAL A 98 19.61 -6.73 5.41
CA VAL A 98 19.56 -5.40 6.01
C VAL A 98 18.73 -4.48 5.12
N PHE A 99 19.07 -4.38 3.83
CA PHE A 99 18.32 -3.55 2.87
C PHE A 99 16.88 -4.03 2.75
N GLU A 100 16.69 -5.34 2.69
CA GLU A 100 15.38 -5.96 2.55
C GLU A 100 14.46 -5.77 3.76
N SER A 101 15.00 -5.41 4.93
CA SER A 101 14.22 -4.95 6.09
C SER A 101 14.04 -3.43 6.12
N LEU A 102 15.08 -2.70 5.70
CA LEU A 102 15.12 -1.24 5.76
C LEU A 102 14.12 -0.60 4.81
N PHE A 103 14.04 -1.12 3.59
CA PHE A 103 13.14 -0.64 2.53
C PHE A 103 11.79 -1.37 2.46
N ALA A 104 11.46 -2.23 3.43
CA ALA A 104 10.21 -3.03 3.41
C ALA A 104 8.97 -2.32 3.99
N VAL A 105 9.09 -1.05 4.36
CA VAL A 105 8.00 -0.27 4.99
C VAL A 105 6.96 0.12 3.93
N GLY A 106 5.72 0.35 4.37
CA GLY A 106 4.67 0.93 3.55
C GLY A 106 5.03 2.33 3.04
N VAL A 107 4.35 2.74 1.97
CA VAL A 107 4.60 4.01 1.27
C VAL A 107 3.54 5.05 1.61
N ASP A 108 2.37 4.58 2.06
CA ASP A 108 1.23 5.43 2.34
C ASP A 108 1.30 6.04 3.75
N GLU A 109 0.53 7.10 4.00
CA GLU A 109 0.43 7.70 5.34
C GLU A 109 -0.48 6.80 6.20
N MET A 110 0.12 5.72 6.65
CA MET A 110 -0.45 4.81 7.60
C MET A 110 0.19 5.09 8.96
N SER A 111 -0.62 5.13 10.01
CA SER A 111 -0.16 5.52 11.35
C SER A 111 0.89 4.56 11.95
N TRP A 112 1.10 3.40 11.31
CA TRP A 112 2.10 2.40 11.67
C TRP A 112 3.36 2.44 10.80
N ASP A 113 3.47 3.36 9.83
CA ASP A 113 4.72 3.59 9.10
C ASP A 113 5.60 4.56 9.89
N ASP A 114 6.84 4.14 10.17
CA ASP A 114 7.80 4.98 10.90
C ASP A 114 8.42 5.99 9.94
N LEU A 115 7.96 7.24 9.97
CA LEU A 115 8.51 8.35 9.17
C LEU A 115 9.63 9.14 9.88
N ASN A 116 10.08 8.69 11.06
CA ASN A 116 11.08 9.40 11.83
C ASN A 116 12.50 9.15 11.29
N GLU A 117 13.12 10.19 10.71
CA GLU A 117 14.46 10.11 10.13
C GLU A 117 15.53 9.61 11.10
N ALA A 118 15.39 9.86 12.41
CA ALA A 118 16.36 9.41 13.42
C ALA A 118 16.45 7.87 13.51
N HIS A 119 15.48 7.15 12.96
CA HIS A 119 15.42 5.69 12.98
C HIS A 119 15.95 5.04 11.69
N TYR A 120 16.39 5.82 10.70
CA TYR A 120 16.90 5.31 9.43
C TYR A 120 18.38 5.65 9.23
N ASN A 121 19.17 4.62 8.96
CA ASN A 121 20.53 4.76 8.44
C ASN A 121 20.52 4.30 6.98
N TRP A 122 20.11 5.21 6.08
CA TRP A 122 20.02 4.91 4.66
C TRP A 122 21.40 4.57 4.07
N PRO A 123 21.52 3.50 3.27
CA PRO A 123 22.75 3.21 2.54
C PRO A 123 23.06 4.29 1.50
N THR A 124 24.30 4.33 1.05
CA THR A 124 24.73 5.25 -0.01
C THR A 124 24.07 4.89 -1.35
N VAL A 125 24.00 5.86 -2.27
CA VAL A 125 23.43 5.65 -3.62
C VAL A 125 24.16 4.52 -4.35
N ASP A 126 25.50 4.47 -4.27
CA ASP A 126 26.32 3.42 -4.86
C ASP A 126 26.01 2.03 -4.29
N GLU A 127 25.85 1.90 -2.97
CA GLU A 127 25.50 0.63 -2.34
C GLU A 127 24.11 0.14 -2.78
N VAL A 128 23.13 1.05 -2.88
CA VAL A 128 21.80 0.70 -3.41
C VAL A 128 21.88 0.32 -4.88
N GLN A 129 22.67 1.01 -5.70
CA GLN A 129 22.85 0.68 -7.11
C GLN A 129 23.47 -0.71 -7.31
N VAL A 130 24.49 -1.07 -6.52
CA VAL A 130 25.07 -2.42 -6.52
C VAL A 130 24.01 -3.46 -6.15
N TYR A 131 23.19 -3.19 -5.14
CA TYR A 131 22.10 -4.09 -4.75
C TYR A 131 21.04 -4.23 -5.85
N ARG A 132 20.62 -3.13 -6.48
CA ARG A 132 19.68 -3.13 -7.62
C ARG A 132 20.19 -4.02 -8.76
N HIS A 133 21.48 -3.93 -9.09
CA HIS A 133 22.09 -4.78 -10.11
C HIS A 133 22.01 -6.27 -9.73
N ALA A 134 22.36 -6.62 -8.49
CA ALA A 134 22.26 -7.99 -8.00
C ALA A 134 20.82 -8.53 -8.03
N VAL A 135 19.82 -7.70 -7.67
CA VAL A 135 18.40 -8.08 -7.80
C VAL A 135 18.01 -8.28 -9.26
N ARG A 136 18.42 -7.38 -10.16
CA ARG A 136 18.17 -7.49 -11.61
C ARG A 136 18.70 -8.82 -12.15
N GLU A 137 19.92 -9.20 -11.80
CA GLU A 137 20.51 -10.48 -12.19
C GLU A 137 19.75 -11.67 -11.60
N ARG A 138 19.47 -11.66 -10.29
CA ARG A 138 18.76 -12.74 -9.60
C ARG A 138 17.36 -12.97 -10.17
N VAL A 139 16.58 -11.91 -10.37
CA VAL A 139 15.23 -12.00 -10.93
C VAL A 139 15.27 -12.42 -12.39
N THR A 140 16.24 -11.95 -13.17
CA THR A 140 16.45 -12.42 -14.56
C THR A 140 16.73 -13.92 -14.60
N GLN A 141 17.64 -14.40 -13.76
CA GLN A 141 17.97 -15.83 -13.67
C GLN A 141 16.76 -16.67 -13.23
N LEU A 142 15.97 -16.18 -12.28
CA LEU A 142 14.72 -16.83 -11.87
C LEU A 142 13.75 -16.91 -13.05
N ILE A 143 13.50 -15.79 -13.75
CA ILE A 143 12.63 -15.76 -14.93
C ILE A 143 13.17 -16.69 -16.02
N GLN A 144 14.48 -16.89 -16.16
CA GLN A 144 15.04 -17.81 -17.16
C GLN A 144 14.83 -19.29 -16.82
N THR A 145 14.78 -19.64 -15.53
CA THR A 145 14.86 -21.04 -15.07
C THR A 145 13.55 -21.57 -14.50
N LEU A 146 12.66 -20.69 -14.01
CA LEU A 146 11.38 -21.07 -13.44
C LEU A 146 10.51 -21.79 -14.50
N PRO A 147 9.94 -22.97 -14.23
CA PRO A 147 9.01 -23.61 -15.16
C PRO A 147 7.81 -22.70 -15.43
N LEU A 148 7.44 -22.52 -16.70
CA LEU A 148 6.31 -21.69 -17.12
C LEU A 148 5.27 -22.54 -17.84
N THR A 149 4.02 -22.44 -17.40
CA THR A 149 2.84 -22.96 -18.08
C THR A 149 1.87 -21.81 -18.28
N LEU A 150 1.25 -21.75 -19.47
CA LEU A 150 0.24 -20.75 -19.80
C LEU A 150 -1.17 -21.33 -19.61
N PRO A 151 -2.16 -20.50 -19.26
CA PRO A 151 -2.04 -19.05 -18.94
C PRO A 151 -1.37 -18.78 -17.58
N ILE A 152 -0.75 -17.61 -17.42
CA ILE A 152 -0.35 -17.12 -16.08
C ILE A 152 -1.60 -16.58 -15.41
N THR A 153 -2.16 -17.36 -14.47
CA THR A 153 -3.34 -16.98 -13.70
C THR A 153 -2.96 -16.42 -12.32
N TRP A 154 -3.96 -15.92 -11.59
CA TRP A 154 -3.82 -15.44 -10.21
C TRP A 154 -3.05 -16.38 -9.27
N ASP A 155 -3.29 -17.70 -9.38
CA ASP A 155 -2.63 -18.70 -8.52
C ASP A 155 -1.25 -19.12 -9.04
N SER A 156 -0.83 -18.60 -10.20
CA SER A 156 0.46 -18.95 -10.79
C SER A 156 1.61 -18.33 -10.00
N PRO A 157 2.73 -19.05 -9.78
CA PRO A 157 3.91 -18.46 -9.18
C PRO A 157 4.47 -17.28 -10.00
N TRP A 158 4.22 -17.26 -11.30
CA TRP A 158 4.61 -16.16 -12.19
C TRP A 158 3.84 -14.86 -11.92
N TRP A 159 2.71 -14.93 -11.23
CA TRP A 159 1.94 -13.74 -10.84
C TRP A 159 2.76 -12.81 -9.95
N VAL A 160 3.62 -13.35 -9.09
CA VAL A 160 4.51 -12.57 -8.20
C VAL A 160 5.55 -11.78 -8.98
N ILE A 161 6.02 -12.33 -10.10
CA ILE A 161 6.97 -11.64 -10.98
C ILE A 161 6.28 -10.45 -11.65
N MET A 162 5.07 -10.67 -12.19
CA MET A 162 4.27 -9.59 -12.78
C MET A 162 3.90 -8.53 -11.74
N MET A 163 3.53 -8.95 -10.53
CA MET A 163 3.26 -8.07 -9.39
C MET A 163 4.46 -7.17 -9.07
N GLY A 164 5.67 -7.71 -9.04
CA GLY A 164 6.88 -6.90 -8.84
C GLY A 164 7.09 -5.87 -9.96
N ILE A 165 6.81 -6.23 -11.21
CA ILE A 165 6.93 -5.34 -12.37
C ILE A 165 5.91 -4.20 -12.28
N GLU A 166 4.64 -4.51 -12.07
CA GLU A 166 3.57 -3.51 -11.99
C GLU A 166 3.72 -2.64 -10.72
N HIS A 167 4.21 -3.21 -9.61
CA HIS A 167 4.57 -2.44 -8.42
C HIS A 167 5.65 -1.40 -8.70
N ALA A 168 6.72 -1.78 -9.42
CA ALA A 168 7.76 -0.84 -9.78
C ALA A 168 7.22 0.30 -10.69
N ARG A 169 6.24 0.03 -11.54
CA ARG A 169 5.59 1.04 -12.38
C ARG A 169 4.79 2.07 -11.58
N ILE A 170 4.05 1.64 -10.55
CA ILE A 170 3.42 2.56 -9.59
C ILE A 170 4.44 3.54 -8.99
N HIS A 171 5.63 3.03 -8.71
CA HIS A 171 6.71 3.83 -8.14
C HIS A 171 7.43 4.74 -9.15
N VAL A 172 7.38 4.44 -10.44
CA VAL A 172 7.80 5.38 -11.50
C VAL A 172 6.90 6.62 -11.43
N GLU A 173 5.57 6.43 -11.42
CA GLU A 173 4.64 7.56 -11.32
C GLU A 173 4.80 8.29 -9.99
N THR A 174 4.79 7.58 -8.85
CA THR A 174 4.93 8.18 -7.51
C THR A 174 6.22 9.00 -7.38
N SER A 175 7.36 8.45 -7.80
CA SER A 175 8.66 9.13 -7.68
C SER A 175 8.72 10.37 -8.57
N SER A 176 8.08 10.37 -9.74
CA SER A 176 8.06 11.52 -10.63
C SER A 176 7.35 12.75 -10.01
N VAL A 177 6.30 12.51 -9.22
CA VAL A 177 5.61 13.57 -8.47
C VAL A 177 6.51 14.13 -7.37
N LEU A 178 7.22 13.26 -6.63
CA LEU A 178 8.17 13.68 -5.60
C LEU A 178 9.35 14.46 -6.19
N ILE A 179 9.90 14.02 -7.31
CA ILE A 179 10.95 14.73 -8.05
C ILE A 179 10.47 16.13 -8.45
N ARG A 180 9.23 16.25 -8.93
CA ARG A 180 8.63 17.56 -9.28
C ARG A 180 8.51 18.50 -8.07
N GLN A 181 8.30 17.95 -6.87
CA GLN A 181 8.25 18.70 -5.61
C GLN A 181 9.62 19.16 -5.09
N LEU A 182 10.73 18.58 -5.57
CA LEU A 182 12.07 19.05 -5.22
C LEU A 182 12.36 20.46 -5.77
N PRO A 183 13.28 21.20 -5.12
CA PRO A 183 13.83 22.43 -5.68
C PRO A 183 14.43 22.20 -7.08
N LEU A 184 14.23 23.14 -8.00
CA LEU A 184 14.66 23.02 -9.40
C LEU A 184 16.18 22.83 -9.54
N ASP A 185 16.99 23.39 -8.65
CA ASP A 185 18.45 23.25 -8.67
C ASP A 185 18.95 21.84 -8.29
N GLN A 186 18.08 20.99 -7.75
CA GLN A 186 18.38 19.61 -7.36
C GLN A 186 18.12 18.59 -8.48
N VAL A 187 17.55 19.03 -9.60
CA VAL A 187 17.23 18.19 -10.75
C VAL A 187 17.97 18.65 -12.01
N ARG A 188 18.07 17.77 -13.00
CA ARG A 188 18.67 18.05 -14.31
C ARG A 188 17.82 17.50 -15.45
N PRO A 189 17.87 18.10 -16.65
CA PRO A 189 17.20 17.55 -17.83
C PRO A 189 17.70 16.15 -18.20
N HIS A 190 16.83 15.34 -18.80
CA HIS A 190 17.17 14.02 -19.30
C HIS A 190 16.38 13.72 -20.58
N PRO A 191 16.99 13.09 -21.61
CA PRO A 191 16.36 12.92 -22.94
C PRO A 191 15.04 12.12 -22.96
N LEU A 192 14.81 11.21 -22.00
CA LEU A 192 13.55 10.47 -21.93
C LEU A 192 12.37 11.31 -21.42
N TRP A 193 12.62 12.48 -20.84
CA TRP A 193 11.61 13.28 -20.13
C TRP A 193 11.31 14.61 -20.83
N GLU A 194 11.17 14.56 -22.15
CA GLU A 194 10.80 15.72 -22.97
C GLU A 194 9.32 16.10 -22.78
N ILE A 195 9.07 17.37 -22.44
CA ILE A 195 7.72 17.89 -22.18
C ILE A 195 7.06 18.43 -23.47
N CYS A 196 5.73 18.53 -23.43
CA CYS A 196 4.98 19.28 -24.44
C CYS A 196 5.40 20.77 -24.44
N ARG A 197 5.54 21.37 -25.63
CA ARG A 197 5.86 22.80 -25.78
C ARG A 197 4.69 23.64 -26.29
N THR A 198 3.58 23.00 -26.65
CA THR A 198 2.37 23.69 -27.12
C THR A 198 1.65 24.32 -25.92
N ALA A 199 1.46 25.64 -25.96
CA ALA A 199 0.78 26.40 -24.92
C ALA A 199 -0.11 27.47 -25.56
N GLY A 200 -1.15 27.91 -24.86
CA GLY A 200 -2.07 28.93 -25.33
C GLY A 200 -3.27 29.10 -24.40
N GLU A 201 -4.33 29.72 -24.92
CA GLU A 201 -5.62 29.83 -24.23
C GLU A 201 -6.52 28.64 -24.58
N PRO A 202 -7.23 28.05 -23.60
CA PRO A 202 -8.21 27.02 -23.86
C PRO A 202 -9.51 27.65 -24.41
N PRO A 203 -10.28 26.92 -25.21
CA PRO A 203 -11.65 27.31 -25.51
C PRO A 203 -12.54 27.22 -24.25
N GLU A 204 -13.75 27.78 -24.33
CA GLU A 204 -14.73 27.67 -23.25
C GLU A 204 -15.14 26.20 -23.05
N ASN A 205 -15.08 25.73 -21.80
CA ASN A 205 -15.42 24.35 -21.45
C ASN A 205 -16.95 24.19 -21.30
N GLN A 206 -17.55 23.44 -22.22
CA GLN A 206 -19.00 23.25 -22.29
C GLN A 206 -19.43 21.96 -21.59
N LEU A 207 -20.67 21.91 -21.10
CA LEU A 207 -21.27 20.67 -20.61
C LEU A 207 -21.96 19.94 -21.77
N LEU A 208 -21.52 18.73 -22.06
CA LEU A 208 -22.08 17.87 -23.10
C LEU A 208 -22.86 16.70 -22.48
N PRO A 209 -23.95 16.24 -23.12
CA PRO A 209 -24.77 15.16 -22.58
C PRO A 209 -24.05 13.82 -22.67
N VAL A 210 -24.12 13.05 -21.58
CA VAL A 210 -23.76 11.63 -21.51
C VAL A 210 -25.04 10.83 -21.28
N ALA A 211 -25.33 9.90 -22.19
CA ALA A 211 -26.56 9.11 -22.11
C ALA A 211 -26.56 8.18 -20.90
N SER A 212 -27.75 7.88 -20.36
CA SER A 212 -27.89 6.84 -19.32
C SER A 212 -27.41 5.48 -19.82
N GLY A 213 -27.07 4.57 -18.91
CA GLY A 213 -26.63 3.23 -19.29
C GLY A 213 -26.21 2.38 -18.11
N ARG A 214 -26.04 1.08 -18.37
CA ARG A 214 -25.53 0.14 -17.37
C ARG A 214 -24.01 0.08 -17.45
N VAL A 215 -23.35 0.20 -16.30
CA VAL A 215 -21.92 -0.02 -16.14
C VAL A 215 -21.70 -1.38 -15.47
N GLN A 216 -20.71 -2.13 -15.95
CA GLN A 216 -20.26 -3.40 -15.38
C GLN A 216 -18.75 -3.37 -15.25
N LEU A 217 -18.26 -3.64 -14.03
CA LEU A 217 -16.85 -3.63 -13.67
C LEU A 217 -16.52 -4.92 -12.90
N GLY A 218 -15.22 -5.22 -12.86
CA GLY A 218 -14.69 -6.41 -12.22
C GLY A 218 -14.02 -7.33 -13.24
N LYS A 219 -12.71 -7.51 -13.10
CA LYS A 219 -11.93 -8.47 -13.86
C LYS A 219 -12.33 -9.89 -13.48
N THR A 220 -12.33 -10.78 -14.46
CA THR A 220 -12.52 -12.21 -14.23
C THR A 220 -11.17 -12.87 -13.97
N ARG A 221 -11.15 -14.05 -13.33
CA ARG A 221 -9.90 -14.77 -13.03
C ARG A 221 -9.17 -15.31 -14.27
N ASP A 222 -9.85 -15.34 -15.42
CA ASP A 222 -9.33 -15.70 -16.73
C ASP A 222 -8.98 -14.49 -17.62
N ASP A 223 -9.03 -13.27 -17.07
CA ASP A 223 -8.64 -12.05 -17.78
C ASP A 223 -7.22 -12.16 -18.35
N ALA A 224 -7.03 -11.61 -19.54
CA ALA A 224 -5.76 -11.69 -20.26
C ALA A 224 -4.67 -10.83 -19.64
N LEU A 225 -5.00 -9.80 -18.86
CA LEU A 225 -4.05 -8.84 -18.32
C LEU A 225 -3.87 -9.04 -16.81
N TYR A 226 -2.71 -8.61 -16.30
CA TYR A 226 -2.51 -8.48 -14.87
C TYR A 226 -3.51 -7.46 -14.29
N GLY A 227 -3.98 -7.71 -13.07
CA GLY A 227 -4.79 -6.76 -12.31
C GLY A 227 -4.46 -6.83 -10.82
N TRP A 228 -4.65 -5.72 -10.12
CA TRP A 228 -4.60 -5.72 -8.66
C TRP A 228 -5.86 -6.35 -8.07
N ASP A 229 -5.79 -6.79 -6.81
CA ASP A 229 -6.87 -7.50 -6.15
C ASP A 229 -8.19 -6.72 -6.11
N ASN A 230 -8.12 -5.40 -5.94
CA ASN A 230 -9.28 -4.51 -5.94
C ASN A 230 -10.00 -4.41 -7.31
N GLU A 231 -9.40 -4.90 -8.39
CA GLU A 231 -9.98 -4.89 -9.73
C GLU A 231 -10.86 -6.12 -9.99
N PHE A 232 -10.76 -7.16 -9.16
CA PHE A 232 -11.54 -8.40 -9.26
C PHE A 232 -12.82 -8.34 -8.43
N GLY A 233 -13.76 -9.21 -8.78
CA GLY A 233 -15.10 -9.25 -8.20
C GLY A 233 -16.13 -8.76 -9.20
N GLN A 234 -17.28 -8.32 -8.72
CA GLN A 234 -18.38 -7.88 -9.58
C GLN A 234 -18.99 -6.59 -9.06
N TYR A 235 -19.12 -5.62 -9.96
CA TYR A 235 -19.86 -4.39 -9.73
C TYR A 235 -20.75 -4.10 -10.93
N ALA A 236 -21.99 -3.72 -10.65
CA ALA A 236 -22.92 -3.28 -11.68
C ALA A 236 -23.81 -2.17 -11.15
N GLU A 237 -23.98 -1.13 -11.96
CA GLU A 237 -24.79 0.02 -11.62
C GLU A 237 -25.51 0.55 -12.86
N HIS A 238 -26.72 1.06 -12.68
CA HIS A 238 -27.37 1.88 -13.70
C HIS A 238 -27.01 3.35 -13.44
N VAL A 239 -26.36 3.98 -14.43
CA VAL A 239 -25.99 5.39 -14.40
C VAL A 239 -27.02 6.17 -15.20
N ASP A 240 -27.69 7.12 -14.56
CA ASP A 240 -28.61 8.04 -15.22
C ASP A 240 -27.89 8.95 -16.21
N ALA A 241 -28.63 9.64 -17.09
CA ALA A 241 -28.02 10.63 -17.98
C ALA A 241 -27.51 11.83 -17.16
N PHE A 242 -26.36 12.37 -17.55
CA PHE A 242 -25.74 13.53 -16.89
C PHE A 242 -25.03 14.42 -17.92
N GLY A 243 -24.68 15.65 -17.54
CA GLY A 243 -23.81 16.49 -18.36
C GLY A 243 -22.36 16.34 -17.90
N ALA A 244 -21.38 16.22 -18.80
CA ALA A 244 -19.96 16.21 -18.45
C ALA A 244 -19.25 17.37 -19.13
N SER A 245 -18.27 17.99 -18.47
CA SER A 245 -17.47 19.03 -19.12
C SER A 245 -16.77 18.41 -20.33
N GLN A 246 -16.67 19.15 -21.44
CA GLN A 246 -16.12 18.67 -22.71
C GLN A 246 -14.64 18.34 -22.57
N MET A 247 -13.91 19.19 -21.85
CA MET A 247 -12.49 19.08 -21.56
C MET A 247 -12.28 18.91 -20.05
N LEU A 248 -11.08 18.48 -19.67
CA LEU A 248 -10.61 18.61 -18.29
C LEU A 248 -10.54 20.09 -17.90
N VAL A 249 -10.62 20.38 -16.60
CA VAL A 249 -10.48 21.75 -16.11
C VAL A 249 -9.08 22.26 -16.44
N SER A 250 -9.00 23.32 -17.23
CA SER A 250 -7.74 23.93 -17.63
C SER A 250 -7.14 24.83 -16.54
N ASN A 251 -5.86 25.15 -16.64
CA ASN A 251 -5.21 26.16 -15.78
C ASN A 251 -5.93 27.51 -15.85
N ARG A 252 -6.39 27.94 -17.04
CA ARG A 252 -7.18 29.18 -17.21
C ARG A 252 -8.47 29.13 -16.42
N GLU A 253 -9.20 28.01 -16.54
CA GLU A 253 -10.48 27.82 -15.89
C GLU A 253 -10.33 27.77 -14.35
N PHE A 254 -9.25 27.14 -13.87
CA PHE A 254 -8.93 27.10 -12.44
C PHE A 254 -8.45 28.45 -11.91
N LEU A 255 -7.78 29.29 -12.72
CA LEU A 255 -7.40 30.65 -12.32
C LEU A 255 -8.62 31.47 -11.90
N SER A 256 -9.76 31.33 -12.58
CA SER A 256 -10.99 32.06 -12.22
C SER A 256 -11.48 31.73 -10.81
N PHE A 257 -11.30 30.49 -10.34
CA PHE A 257 -11.58 30.12 -8.94
C PHE A 257 -10.64 30.84 -7.97
N ILE A 258 -9.35 30.95 -8.29
CA ILE A 258 -8.37 31.68 -7.46
C ILE A 258 -8.70 33.18 -7.40
N GLU A 259 -9.01 33.78 -8.54
CA GLU A 259 -9.32 35.21 -8.68
C GLU A 259 -10.57 35.59 -7.88
N ASP A 260 -11.59 34.74 -7.86
CA ASP A 260 -12.81 34.91 -7.06
C ASP A 260 -12.63 34.52 -5.57
N GLY A 261 -11.38 34.35 -5.12
CA GLY A 261 -11.06 34.08 -3.73
C GLY A 261 -11.33 32.64 -3.29
N GLY A 262 -11.27 31.68 -4.21
CA GLY A 262 -11.48 30.25 -3.97
C GLY A 262 -10.74 29.70 -2.75
N TYR A 263 -9.46 30.03 -2.59
CA TYR A 263 -8.64 29.64 -1.43
C TYR A 263 -8.90 30.49 -0.17
N ARG A 264 -9.60 31.63 -0.28
CA ARG A 264 -9.86 32.55 0.85
C ARG A 264 -11.22 32.34 1.51
N ILE A 265 -12.16 31.66 0.85
CA ILE A 265 -13.56 31.57 1.29
C ILE A 265 -13.88 30.14 1.78
N PRO A 266 -14.15 29.93 3.10
CA PRO A 266 -14.38 28.59 3.66
C PRO A 266 -15.55 27.83 3.05
N LYS A 267 -16.60 28.53 2.63
CA LYS A 267 -17.86 27.92 2.17
C LYS A 267 -17.71 27.03 0.93
N TRP A 268 -16.60 27.16 0.19
CA TRP A 268 -16.32 26.32 -0.98
C TRP A 268 -15.74 24.97 -0.60
N TRP A 269 -15.14 24.85 0.58
CA TRP A 269 -14.38 23.68 0.99
C TRP A 269 -15.25 22.73 1.82
N THR A 270 -14.92 21.45 1.77
CA THR A 270 -15.34 20.52 2.84
C THR A 270 -14.61 20.87 4.14
N GLU A 271 -15.05 20.33 5.27
CA GLU A 271 -14.33 20.53 6.54
C GLU A 271 -12.88 20.04 6.45
N GLU A 272 -12.67 18.82 5.91
CA GLU A 272 -11.33 18.27 5.64
C GLU A 272 -10.51 19.19 4.72
N GLY A 273 -11.12 19.66 3.63
CA GLY A 273 -10.46 20.55 2.68
C GLY A 273 -10.03 21.88 3.28
N TRP A 274 -10.89 22.47 4.13
CA TRP A 274 -10.57 23.74 4.78
C TRP A 274 -9.44 23.58 5.80
N ARG A 275 -9.47 22.51 6.60
CA ARG A 275 -8.39 22.19 7.56
C ARG A 275 -7.07 21.96 6.85
N TRP A 276 -7.07 21.22 5.74
CA TRP A 276 -5.89 21.05 4.89
C TRP A 276 -5.37 22.39 4.37
N ARG A 277 -6.26 23.23 3.82
CA ARG A 277 -5.88 24.55 3.29
C ARG A 277 -5.24 25.41 4.38
N GLU A 278 -5.82 25.44 5.59
CA GLU A 278 -5.28 26.19 6.74
C GLU A 278 -3.92 25.67 7.21
N TYR A 279 -3.74 24.35 7.22
CA TYR A 279 -2.48 23.71 7.58
C TYR A 279 -1.37 24.00 6.56
N GLU A 280 -1.62 23.73 5.28
CA GLU A 280 -0.67 23.97 4.17
C GLU A 280 -0.49 25.46 3.83
N ARG A 281 -1.44 26.30 4.26
CA ARG A 281 -1.54 27.72 3.87
C ARG A 281 -1.56 27.89 2.34
N ALA A 282 -2.24 26.97 1.65
CA ALA A 282 -2.30 26.97 0.19
C ALA A 282 -3.09 28.18 -0.34
N GLU A 283 -2.55 28.85 -1.35
CA GLU A 283 -3.18 29.99 -2.05
C GLU A 283 -3.41 29.73 -3.55
N HIS A 284 -2.78 28.69 -4.09
CA HIS A 284 -2.82 28.26 -5.48
C HIS A 284 -2.37 26.79 -5.56
N PRO A 285 -2.56 26.10 -6.71
CA PRO A 285 -2.06 24.74 -6.91
C PRO A 285 -0.57 24.61 -6.64
N ARG A 286 -0.15 23.46 -6.09
CA ARG A 286 1.22 23.20 -5.61
C ARG A 286 2.32 23.49 -6.61
N PHE A 287 2.08 23.21 -7.89
CA PHE A 287 3.06 23.33 -8.96
C PHE A 287 3.01 24.67 -9.70
N TRP A 288 2.13 25.58 -9.31
CA TRP A 288 2.16 26.95 -9.80
C TRP A 288 3.22 27.74 -9.04
N ARG A 289 4.07 28.47 -9.76
CA ARG A 289 5.18 29.26 -9.22
C ARG A 289 4.87 30.74 -9.39
N PRO A 290 4.68 31.52 -8.32
CA PRO A 290 4.46 32.94 -8.43
C PRO A 290 5.61 33.64 -9.17
N ALA A 291 5.29 34.44 -10.19
CA ALA A 291 6.25 35.18 -11.01
C ALA A 291 6.04 36.71 -10.95
N GLY A 292 5.24 37.16 -10.00
CA GLY A 292 4.79 38.54 -9.85
C GLY A 292 3.34 38.60 -9.37
N PRO A 293 2.78 39.82 -9.15
CA PRO A 293 1.39 39.97 -8.73
C PRO A 293 0.43 39.36 -9.77
N GLY A 294 -0.28 38.30 -9.39
CA GLY A 294 -1.27 37.63 -10.24
C GLY A 294 -0.70 36.86 -11.43
N THR A 295 0.62 36.69 -11.51
CA THR A 295 1.28 35.94 -12.60
C THR A 295 1.95 34.68 -12.06
N TYR A 296 1.90 33.63 -12.88
CA TYR A 296 2.41 32.32 -12.51
C TYR A 296 3.29 31.74 -13.64
N ARG A 297 4.20 30.85 -13.25
CA ARG A 297 4.89 29.87 -14.08
C ARG A 297 4.46 28.47 -13.66
N LEU A 298 4.69 27.46 -14.50
CA LEU A 298 4.37 26.08 -14.15
C LEU A 298 5.66 25.30 -13.87
N ARG A 299 5.71 24.64 -12.71
CA ARG A 299 6.73 23.65 -12.37
C ARG A 299 6.40 22.34 -13.09
N CYS A 300 7.21 21.95 -14.08
CA CYS A 300 7.26 20.60 -14.63
C CYS A 300 8.26 19.76 -13.83
N MET A 301 8.44 18.48 -14.17
CA MET A 301 9.31 17.56 -13.41
C MET A 301 10.74 18.07 -13.27
N VAL A 302 11.38 18.48 -14.38
CA VAL A 302 12.80 18.89 -14.40
C VAL A 302 13.05 20.34 -14.82
N GLU A 303 12.01 21.09 -15.14
CA GLU A 303 12.11 22.49 -15.56
C GLU A 303 10.91 23.34 -15.10
N GLU A 304 11.01 24.66 -15.29
CA GLU A 304 9.91 25.60 -15.10
C GLU A 304 9.64 26.32 -16.42
N ILE A 305 8.36 26.39 -16.81
CA ILE A 305 7.92 27.01 -18.07
C ILE A 305 6.97 28.16 -17.80
N ASP A 306 6.75 29.01 -18.80
CA ASP A 306 5.66 29.98 -18.76
C ASP A 306 4.32 29.26 -18.65
N MET A 307 3.37 29.84 -17.91
CA MET A 307 2.11 29.17 -17.58
C MET A 307 1.33 28.75 -18.84
N PRO A 308 1.15 27.45 -19.09
CA PRO A 308 0.35 26.98 -20.21
C PRO A 308 -1.13 26.96 -19.79
N TRP A 309 -1.83 28.05 -20.08
CA TRP A 309 -3.21 28.27 -19.64
C TRP A 309 -4.20 27.22 -20.17
N ASN A 310 -3.90 26.60 -21.31
CA ASN A 310 -4.69 25.54 -21.94
C ASN A 310 -4.32 24.11 -21.51
N TRP A 311 -3.36 23.91 -20.61
CA TRP A 311 -3.10 22.59 -20.02
C TRP A 311 -4.09 22.31 -18.88
N PRO A 312 -4.32 21.04 -18.50
CA PRO A 312 -5.14 20.71 -17.35
C PRO A 312 -4.54 21.30 -16.06
N ALA A 313 -5.41 21.72 -15.15
CA ALA A 313 -5.03 22.07 -13.80
C ALA A 313 -4.74 20.79 -13.00
N GLU A 314 -3.52 20.70 -12.46
CA GLU A 314 -3.09 19.59 -11.62
C GLU A 314 -3.23 19.96 -10.14
N VAL A 315 -4.17 19.30 -9.46
CA VAL A 315 -4.65 19.66 -8.11
C VAL A 315 -4.98 18.40 -7.31
N ASN A 316 -5.01 18.52 -5.98
CA ASN A 316 -5.50 17.43 -5.14
C ASN A 316 -7.04 17.36 -5.15
N HIS A 317 -7.60 16.30 -4.56
CA HIS A 317 -9.06 16.10 -4.52
C HIS A 317 -9.79 17.22 -3.76
N LEU A 318 -9.19 17.74 -2.69
CA LEU A 318 -9.79 18.78 -1.84
C LEU A 318 -9.99 20.09 -2.63
N GLU A 319 -8.96 20.47 -3.40
CA GLU A 319 -8.98 21.60 -4.32
C GLU A 319 -10.01 21.40 -5.44
N ALA A 320 -10.01 20.22 -6.07
CA ALA A 320 -10.95 19.86 -7.13
C ALA A 320 -12.42 19.93 -6.66
N LYS A 321 -12.70 19.43 -5.45
CA LYS A 321 -14.03 19.50 -4.82
C LYS A 321 -14.42 20.94 -4.51
N ALA A 322 -13.49 21.74 -3.99
CA ALA A 322 -13.75 23.15 -3.69
C ALA A 322 -14.07 23.96 -4.95
N PHE A 323 -13.33 23.70 -6.03
CA PHE A 323 -13.62 24.27 -7.34
C PHE A 323 -15.03 23.92 -7.83
N CYS A 324 -15.44 22.65 -7.74
CA CYS A 324 -16.78 22.24 -8.17
C CYS A 324 -17.89 22.92 -7.37
N ASN A 325 -17.71 23.07 -6.06
CA ASN A 325 -18.66 23.78 -5.19
C ASN A 325 -18.77 25.26 -5.56
N TRP A 326 -17.64 25.93 -5.81
CA TRP A 326 -17.62 27.31 -6.29
C TRP A 326 -18.29 27.45 -7.65
N LYS A 327 -17.91 26.61 -8.62
CA LYS A 327 -18.43 26.68 -9.99
C LYS A 327 -19.93 26.39 -10.02
N SER A 328 -20.42 25.50 -9.15
CA SER A 328 -21.86 25.28 -8.95
C SER A 328 -22.59 26.56 -8.56
N ALA A 329 -22.05 27.28 -7.57
CA ALA A 329 -22.66 28.51 -7.08
C ALA A 329 -22.64 29.64 -8.11
N VAL A 330 -21.55 29.79 -8.88
CA VAL A 330 -21.41 30.83 -9.90
C VAL A 330 -22.27 30.54 -11.14
N SER A 331 -22.34 29.28 -11.56
CA SER A 331 -23.10 28.88 -12.76
C SER A 331 -24.59 28.60 -12.50
N GLY A 332 -24.99 28.40 -11.24
CA GLY A 332 -26.33 27.95 -10.87
C GLY A 332 -26.62 26.48 -11.20
N LYS A 333 -25.60 25.71 -11.62
CA LYS A 333 -25.70 24.28 -11.96
C LYS A 333 -25.25 23.41 -10.80
N SER A 334 -25.74 22.18 -10.73
CA SER A 334 -25.30 21.19 -9.73
C SER A 334 -24.05 20.48 -10.22
N LEU A 335 -22.87 21.09 -10.00
CA LEU A 335 -21.58 20.57 -10.47
C LEU A 335 -20.83 19.82 -9.38
N ARG A 336 -20.27 18.66 -9.73
CA ARG A 336 -19.44 17.84 -8.85
C ARG A 336 -18.41 17.03 -9.65
N LEU A 337 -17.52 16.35 -8.94
CA LEU A 337 -16.67 15.35 -9.57
C LEU A 337 -17.52 14.12 -9.97
N PRO A 338 -17.15 13.37 -11.01
CA PRO A 338 -17.83 12.14 -11.38
C PRO A 338 -17.66 11.07 -10.29
N THR A 339 -18.57 10.10 -10.25
CA THR A 339 -18.30 8.80 -9.61
C THR A 339 -17.46 7.90 -10.52
N GLU A 340 -16.88 6.83 -10.00
CA GLU A 340 -16.19 5.80 -10.80
C GLU A 340 -17.12 5.29 -11.92
N ALA A 341 -18.38 4.98 -11.59
CA ALA A 341 -19.35 4.50 -12.57
C ALA A 341 -19.70 5.54 -13.64
N GLU A 342 -19.84 6.83 -13.28
CA GLU A 342 -20.08 7.89 -14.28
C GLU A 342 -18.87 8.09 -15.20
N TRP A 343 -17.64 7.98 -14.67
CA TRP A 343 -16.45 8.01 -15.50
C TRP A 343 -16.42 6.84 -16.49
N TYR A 344 -16.71 5.62 -16.04
CA TYR A 344 -16.83 4.47 -16.95
C TYR A 344 -17.97 4.63 -17.96
N ARG A 345 -19.10 5.23 -17.55
CA ARG A 345 -20.21 5.49 -18.46
C ARG A 345 -19.80 6.44 -19.57
N LEU A 346 -19.00 7.46 -19.27
CA LEU A 346 -18.40 8.37 -20.26
C LEU A 346 -17.40 7.62 -21.15
N ARG A 347 -16.44 6.89 -20.54
CA ARG A 347 -15.39 6.15 -21.25
C ARG A 347 -15.96 5.12 -22.23
N ASP A 348 -16.83 4.23 -21.77
CA ASP A 348 -17.35 3.11 -22.54
C ASP A 348 -18.25 3.57 -23.72
N GLY A 349 -18.69 4.83 -23.72
CA GLY A 349 -19.38 5.44 -24.86
C GLY A 349 -18.47 6.04 -25.94
N LEU A 350 -17.16 6.18 -25.67
CA LEU A 350 -16.24 7.00 -26.46
C LEU A 350 -14.91 6.33 -26.81
N VAL A 351 -14.47 5.34 -26.02
CA VAL A 351 -13.18 4.66 -26.17
C VAL A 351 -13.42 3.18 -26.38
N ASP A 352 -13.10 2.70 -27.58
CA ASP A 352 -13.30 1.31 -28.03
C ASP A 352 -12.03 0.45 -27.97
N THR A 353 -10.92 1.03 -27.49
CA THR A 353 -9.63 0.37 -27.31
C THR A 353 -9.15 0.50 -25.86
N ASP A 354 -8.05 -0.18 -25.54
CA ASP A 354 -7.37 -0.09 -24.25
C ASP A 354 -5.90 -0.52 -24.37
N GLN A 355 -5.10 -0.34 -23.32
CA GLN A 355 -3.76 -0.92 -23.27
C GLN A 355 -3.89 -2.44 -23.09
N PRO A 356 -3.12 -3.29 -23.81
CA PRO A 356 -2.05 -2.99 -24.76
C PRO A 356 -2.48 -3.02 -26.25
N PHE A 357 -3.78 -2.92 -26.53
CA PHE A 357 -4.37 -3.27 -27.82
C PHE A 357 -4.26 -2.17 -28.89
N TRP A 358 -4.02 -0.92 -28.52
CA TRP A 358 -3.82 0.16 -29.50
C TRP A 358 -2.45 0.08 -30.19
N ALA A 359 -2.34 0.60 -31.42
CA ALA A 359 -1.05 0.72 -32.11
C ALA A 359 -0.22 1.90 -31.57
N GLU A 360 -0.89 2.98 -31.18
CA GLU A 360 -0.38 4.19 -30.54
C GLU A 360 -1.41 4.63 -29.50
N ALA A 361 -0.97 5.11 -28.35
CA ALA A 361 -1.89 5.56 -27.30
C ALA A 361 -2.82 6.67 -27.83
N PRO A 362 -4.15 6.52 -27.76
CA PRO A 362 -5.08 7.51 -28.31
C PRO A 362 -5.22 8.75 -27.42
N GLY A 363 -4.57 8.76 -26.25
CA GLY A 363 -4.42 9.91 -25.35
C GLY A 363 -2.96 10.00 -24.86
N ASN A 364 -2.61 11.11 -24.20
CA ASN A 364 -1.29 11.30 -23.59
C ASN A 364 -1.11 10.34 -22.39
N SER A 365 -0.71 9.10 -22.65
CA SER A 365 -0.64 8.01 -21.66
C SER A 365 0.50 7.06 -22.01
N ASN A 366 0.92 6.21 -21.07
CA ASN A 366 1.92 5.17 -21.28
C ASN A 366 3.26 5.70 -21.82
N LEU A 367 3.60 6.97 -21.52
CA LEU A 367 4.80 7.65 -22.01
C LEU A 367 4.94 7.68 -23.55
N GLU A 368 3.87 7.45 -24.31
CA GLU A 368 3.96 7.36 -25.77
C GLU A 368 4.03 8.73 -26.48
N HIS A 369 3.70 9.83 -25.77
CA HIS A 369 3.63 11.20 -26.31
C HIS A 369 4.57 12.19 -25.61
N TYR A 370 4.21 12.66 -24.41
CA TYR A 370 4.94 13.69 -23.68
C TYR A 370 5.26 13.25 -22.25
N ALA A 371 6.37 13.73 -21.70
CA ALA A 371 6.69 13.59 -20.27
C ALA A 371 6.12 14.74 -19.42
N SER A 372 4.91 15.17 -19.77
CA SER A 372 4.14 16.23 -19.11
C SER A 372 2.69 16.16 -19.56
N SER A 373 1.82 16.94 -18.91
CA SER A 373 0.54 17.29 -19.51
C SER A 373 0.71 18.07 -20.82
N CYS A 374 -0.37 18.17 -21.59
CA CYS A 374 -0.47 18.88 -22.86
C CYS A 374 -1.81 19.64 -22.95
N PRO A 375 -2.07 20.44 -24.00
CA PRO A 375 -3.34 21.16 -24.16
C PRO A 375 -4.56 20.25 -24.02
N VAL A 376 -5.59 20.71 -23.30
CA VAL A 376 -6.85 19.97 -23.06
C VAL A 376 -7.71 19.75 -24.32
N THR A 377 -7.19 20.15 -25.48
CA THR A 377 -7.82 20.05 -26.80
C THR A 377 -7.06 19.13 -27.75
N GLU A 378 -5.97 18.50 -27.30
CA GLU A 378 -5.09 17.70 -28.16
C GLU A 378 -5.73 16.35 -28.51
N PHE A 379 -6.20 15.60 -27.50
CA PHE A 379 -6.68 14.23 -27.68
C PHE A 379 -8.20 14.15 -27.61
N LYS A 380 -8.84 13.97 -28.78
CA LYS A 380 -10.31 13.98 -28.94
C LYS A 380 -10.91 12.57 -28.94
N PHE A 381 -12.01 12.38 -28.21
CA PHE A 381 -12.80 11.16 -28.12
C PHE A 381 -14.29 11.49 -28.33
N GLY A 382 -14.82 11.24 -29.53
CA GLY A 382 -16.13 11.76 -29.92
C GLY A 382 -16.14 13.28 -29.83
N ASP A 383 -17.03 13.87 -29.04
CA ASP A 383 -17.06 15.33 -28.79
C ASP A 383 -16.28 15.77 -27.54
N PHE A 384 -15.75 14.83 -26.75
CA PHE A 384 -14.97 15.08 -25.54
C PHE A 384 -13.47 15.05 -25.83
N TYR A 385 -12.67 15.52 -24.87
CA TYR A 385 -11.20 15.45 -24.92
C TYR A 385 -10.64 14.86 -23.64
N ASP A 386 -9.46 14.22 -23.69
CA ASP A 386 -8.75 13.66 -22.53
C ASP A 386 -9.67 12.77 -21.66
N VAL A 387 -10.37 11.82 -22.30
CA VAL A 387 -11.15 10.80 -21.58
C VAL A 387 -10.21 9.81 -20.89
N ILE A 388 -9.10 9.47 -21.55
CA ILE A 388 -7.96 8.74 -20.98
C ILE A 388 -6.68 9.57 -21.14
N GLY A 389 -5.73 9.41 -20.22
CA GLY A 389 -4.44 10.09 -20.24
C GLY A 389 -4.50 11.58 -19.89
N ASN A 390 -3.38 12.25 -20.17
CA ASN A 390 -3.01 13.62 -19.80
C ASN A 390 -2.82 13.79 -18.30
N VAL A 391 -3.86 13.58 -17.50
CA VAL A 391 -3.81 13.52 -16.04
C VAL A 391 -4.85 12.52 -15.55
N TRP A 392 -4.55 11.89 -14.41
CA TRP A 392 -5.56 11.17 -13.65
C TRP A 392 -6.76 12.08 -13.33
N GLN A 393 -7.96 11.53 -13.32
CA GLN A 393 -9.19 12.28 -13.03
C GLN A 393 -9.76 11.89 -11.66
N TRP A 394 -9.81 12.85 -10.73
CA TRP A 394 -10.43 12.65 -9.42
C TRP A 394 -11.92 12.29 -9.52
N THR A 395 -12.35 11.31 -8.71
CA THR A 395 -13.75 10.93 -8.55
C THR A 395 -14.23 11.13 -7.11
N GLU A 396 -15.55 11.23 -6.90
CA GLU A 396 -16.14 11.23 -5.55
C GLU A 396 -16.25 9.83 -4.93
N THR A 397 -15.84 8.78 -5.65
CA THR A 397 -15.96 7.39 -5.20
C THR A 397 -14.77 7.02 -4.32
N PRO A 398 -14.99 6.73 -3.02
CA PRO A 398 -13.94 6.15 -2.21
C PRO A 398 -13.65 4.72 -2.66
N ILE A 399 -12.40 4.29 -2.52
CA ILE A 399 -12.03 2.94 -2.88
C ILE A 399 -12.63 1.92 -1.91
N THR A 400 -13.16 0.85 -2.49
CA THR A 400 -13.74 -0.31 -1.79
C THR A 400 -13.52 -1.55 -2.65
N GLY A 401 -13.58 -2.74 -2.04
CA GLY A 401 -13.62 -4.01 -2.77
C GLY A 401 -14.94 -4.18 -3.52
N PHE A 402 -14.90 -4.76 -4.71
CA PHE A 402 -16.12 -5.19 -5.39
C PHE A 402 -16.78 -6.38 -4.67
N LYS A 403 -18.03 -6.70 -5.03
CA LYS A 403 -18.69 -7.91 -4.51
C LYS A 403 -17.89 -9.14 -4.96
N GLY A 404 -17.45 -9.96 -4.00
CA GLY A 404 -16.56 -11.10 -4.30
C GLY A 404 -15.08 -10.70 -4.44
N PHE A 405 -14.70 -9.52 -3.95
CA PHE A 405 -13.31 -9.15 -3.73
C PHE A 405 -12.61 -10.20 -2.86
N GLU A 406 -11.42 -10.61 -3.28
CA GLU A 406 -10.54 -11.49 -2.55
C GLU A 406 -9.14 -10.89 -2.55
N ILE A 407 -8.48 -10.98 -1.41
CA ILE A 407 -7.15 -10.40 -1.22
C ILE A 407 -6.12 -11.33 -1.83
N HIS A 408 -5.12 -10.77 -2.52
CA HIS A 408 -4.04 -11.57 -3.06
C HIS A 408 -3.11 -12.06 -1.93
N PRO A 409 -2.84 -13.37 -1.78
CA PRO A 409 -2.11 -13.92 -0.63
C PRO A 409 -0.66 -13.41 -0.50
N TYR A 410 -0.04 -13.01 -1.61
CA TYR A 410 1.32 -12.46 -1.61
C TYR A 410 1.42 -10.95 -1.34
N TYR A 411 0.30 -10.21 -1.33
CA TYR A 411 0.32 -8.77 -1.07
C TYR A 411 -0.98 -8.34 -0.38
N ASP A 412 -1.11 -8.70 0.89
CA ASP A 412 -2.34 -8.58 1.66
C ASP A 412 -2.67 -7.14 2.11
N ASP A 413 -1.68 -6.25 2.09
CA ASP A 413 -1.76 -4.86 2.51
C ASP A 413 -1.76 -3.85 1.33
N PHE A 414 -1.89 -4.30 0.08
CA PHE A 414 -1.98 -3.38 -1.07
C PHE A 414 -3.28 -2.57 -1.07
N SER A 415 -4.45 -3.23 -1.07
CA SER A 415 -5.74 -2.55 -1.21
C SER A 415 -6.43 -2.27 0.12
N THR A 416 -6.46 -3.25 1.02
CA THR A 416 -7.33 -3.19 2.20
C THR A 416 -7.08 -2.02 3.16
N PRO A 417 -5.83 -1.53 3.37
CA PRO A 417 -5.60 -0.33 4.18
C PRO A 417 -6.27 0.93 3.62
N THR A 418 -6.53 0.98 2.32
CA THR A 418 -7.13 2.15 1.66
C THR A 418 -8.67 2.16 1.72
N PHE A 419 -9.30 1.05 2.16
CA PHE A 419 -10.76 0.92 2.28
C PHE A 419 -11.29 1.61 3.55
N ASP A 420 -10.89 2.85 3.76
CA ASP A 420 -11.10 3.62 4.99
C ASP A 420 -12.01 4.85 4.79
N ALA A 421 -12.58 4.98 3.59
CA ALA A 421 -13.39 6.11 3.13
C ALA A 421 -12.67 7.48 3.18
N LYS A 422 -11.34 7.50 3.30
CA LYS A 422 -10.48 8.68 3.21
C LYS A 422 -9.64 8.70 1.92
N HIS A 423 -9.61 7.58 1.18
CA HIS A 423 -8.99 7.48 -0.13
C HIS A 423 -10.05 7.54 -1.24
N ASN A 424 -9.81 8.38 -2.24
CA ASN A 424 -10.70 8.53 -3.39
C ASN A 424 -10.05 7.98 -4.65
N LEU A 425 -10.85 7.30 -5.48
CA LEU A 425 -10.40 6.74 -6.73
C LEU A 425 -10.07 7.85 -7.73
N ILE A 426 -9.00 7.62 -8.47
CA ILE A 426 -8.63 8.37 -9.67
C ILE A 426 -8.73 7.45 -10.88
N LYS A 427 -9.21 7.97 -12.03
CA LYS A 427 -9.43 7.17 -13.25
C LYS A 427 -8.74 7.76 -14.47
N GLY A 428 -8.39 6.90 -15.43
CA GLY A 428 -7.97 7.26 -16.78
C GLY A 428 -6.47 7.32 -17.05
N GLY A 429 -5.61 7.20 -16.04
CA GLY A 429 -4.16 7.34 -16.20
C GLY A 429 -3.71 8.78 -16.44
N SER A 430 -2.46 9.07 -16.13
CA SER A 430 -1.74 10.28 -16.51
C SER A 430 -0.78 10.00 -17.68
N TRP A 431 -0.05 11.03 -18.10
CA TRP A 431 1.00 10.91 -19.13
C TRP A 431 2.10 9.89 -18.79
N ILE A 432 2.38 9.65 -17.50
CA ILE A 432 3.40 8.70 -17.04
C ILE A 432 2.85 7.34 -16.64
N SER A 433 1.53 7.21 -16.46
CA SER A 433 0.92 5.92 -16.11
C SER A 433 1.25 4.87 -17.15
N THR A 434 1.88 3.77 -16.74
CA THR A 434 2.29 2.67 -17.62
C THR A 434 1.87 1.33 -17.04
N GLY A 435 1.86 0.27 -17.85
CA GLY A 435 1.44 -1.05 -17.37
C GLY A 435 -0.01 -1.03 -16.89
N ASN A 436 -0.33 -1.69 -15.78
CA ASN A 436 -1.69 -1.72 -15.25
C ASN A 436 -2.30 -0.31 -15.06
N GLU A 437 -1.52 0.69 -14.63
CA GLU A 437 -1.99 2.08 -14.41
C GLU A 437 -2.62 2.74 -15.65
N ALA A 438 -2.23 2.32 -16.85
CA ALA A 438 -2.79 2.84 -18.11
C ALA A 438 -3.84 1.92 -18.74
N THR A 439 -4.39 0.97 -17.98
CA THR A 439 -5.52 0.13 -18.41
C THR A 439 -6.86 0.71 -17.94
N ARG A 440 -7.94 0.34 -18.62
CA ARG A 440 -9.33 0.66 -18.30
C ARG A 440 -9.68 0.26 -16.88
N ASP A 441 -9.26 -0.92 -16.46
CA ASP A 441 -9.73 -1.57 -15.23
C ASP A 441 -8.94 -1.16 -13.99
N SER A 442 -7.86 -0.38 -14.16
CA SER A 442 -7.04 0.15 -13.08
C SER A 442 -7.87 0.85 -12.00
N ARG A 443 -7.65 0.50 -10.73
CA ARG A 443 -8.29 1.14 -9.58
C ARG A 443 -7.25 1.58 -8.56
N TYR A 444 -6.82 2.83 -8.71
CA TYR A 444 -5.91 3.49 -7.79
C TYR A 444 -6.63 4.54 -6.98
N ALA A 445 -6.26 4.66 -5.71
CA ALA A 445 -6.82 5.65 -4.82
C ALA A 445 -5.76 6.22 -3.89
N PHE A 446 -5.94 7.49 -3.55
CA PHE A 446 -4.99 8.24 -2.73
C PHE A 446 -5.74 9.06 -1.69
N ARG A 447 -5.07 9.39 -0.59
CA ARG A 447 -5.56 10.41 0.35
C ARG A 447 -5.84 11.70 -0.41
N ARG A 448 -6.92 12.36 -0.04
CA ARG A 448 -7.44 13.54 -0.77
C ARG A 448 -6.48 14.73 -0.81
N HIS A 449 -5.55 14.82 0.16
CA HIS A 449 -4.56 15.89 0.24
C HIS A 449 -3.30 15.64 -0.58
N PHE A 450 -3.02 14.41 -0.98
CA PHE A 450 -1.81 14.10 -1.74
C PHE A 450 -1.91 14.61 -3.18
N TYR A 451 -0.82 15.20 -3.65
CA TYR A 451 -0.64 15.53 -5.05
C TYR A 451 -0.22 14.29 -5.83
N GLN A 452 -0.84 14.10 -6.99
CA GLN A 452 -0.48 13.15 -8.04
C GLN A 452 -0.40 13.92 -9.36
N HIS A 453 -0.08 13.28 -10.48
CA HIS A 453 -0.35 13.85 -11.81
C HIS A 453 -1.85 13.77 -12.12
N ALA A 454 -2.64 14.43 -11.28
CA ALA A 454 -4.09 14.36 -11.26
C ALA A 454 -4.71 15.75 -11.40
N GLY A 455 -5.71 15.82 -12.27
CA GLY A 455 -6.63 16.93 -12.39
C GLY A 455 -8.06 16.41 -12.23
N PHE A 456 -9.00 17.03 -12.92
CA PHE A 456 -10.39 16.61 -12.81
C PHE A 456 -11.26 17.07 -13.98
N ARG A 457 -12.36 16.34 -14.14
CA ARG A 457 -13.53 16.70 -14.94
C ARG A 457 -14.68 16.97 -13.97
N TYR A 458 -15.51 17.97 -14.25
CA TYR A 458 -16.76 18.15 -13.51
C TYR A 458 -17.94 17.66 -14.34
N ILE A 459 -18.98 17.22 -13.64
CA ILE A 459 -20.24 16.81 -14.23
C ILE A 459 -21.40 17.59 -13.62
N GLU A 460 -22.46 17.79 -14.39
CA GLU A 460 -23.76 18.30 -13.95
C GLU A 460 -24.66 17.12 -13.60
N SER A 461 -24.91 16.94 -12.29
CA SER A 461 -25.78 15.90 -11.77
C SER A 461 -26.34 16.32 -10.42
N ALA A 462 -27.66 16.18 -10.24
CA ALA A 462 -28.33 16.40 -8.96
C ALA A 462 -28.32 15.16 -8.06
N ARG A 463 -27.80 14.02 -8.57
CA ARG A 463 -27.71 12.78 -7.80
C ARG A 463 -26.71 12.97 -6.66
N GLN A 464 -27.17 12.70 -5.43
CA GLN A 464 -26.29 12.61 -4.28
C GLN A 464 -25.42 11.35 -4.40
N VAL A 465 -24.12 11.52 -4.25
CA VAL A 465 -23.19 10.39 -4.16
C VAL A 465 -23.37 9.76 -2.79
N SER A 466 -23.98 8.58 -2.76
CA SER A 466 -23.96 7.74 -1.57
C SER A 466 -22.56 7.16 -1.45
N VAL A 467 -21.72 7.76 -0.60
CA VAL A 467 -20.59 7.04 -0.05
C VAL A 467 -21.19 5.89 0.74
N ALA A 468 -20.94 4.66 0.33
CA ALA A 468 -21.20 3.50 1.16
C ALA A 468 -20.26 3.60 2.38
N GLY A 469 -20.63 4.44 3.34
CA GLY A 469 -20.05 4.42 4.66
C GLY A 469 -20.46 3.10 5.30
N ASP A 470 -19.48 2.42 5.88
CA ASP A 470 -19.71 1.33 6.83
C ASP A 470 -20.32 0.04 6.27
N THR A 471 -19.90 -0.46 5.11
CA THR A 471 -20.15 -1.88 4.77
C THR A 471 -18.97 -2.75 5.19
N TYR A 472 -19.14 -3.32 6.38
CA TYR A 472 -18.41 -4.38 7.07
C TYR A 472 -17.94 -5.56 6.19
N ASP A 473 -16.87 -5.35 5.42
CA ASP A 473 -16.09 -6.44 4.85
C ASP A 473 -14.76 -6.60 5.59
N MET A 474 -14.86 -6.75 6.93
CA MET A 474 -13.77 -7.37 7.66
C MET A 474 -13.74 -8.85 7.28
N ASP A 475 -12.65 -9.28 6.67
CA ASP A 475 -12.36 -10.66 6.33
C ASP A 475 -12.65 -11.61 7.50
N ASP A 476 -13.24 -12.77 7.18
CA ASP A 476 -13.69 -13.73 8.17
C ASP A 476 -12.55 -14.26 9.06
N SER A 477 -11.32 -14.31 8.56
CA SER A 477 -10.15 -14.66 9.36
C SER A 477 -9.83 -13.60 10.41
N ILE A 478 -9.82 -12.31 10.04
CA ILE A 478 -9.60 -11.21 11.00
C ILE A 478 -10.74 -11.16 11.99
N ALA A 479 -11.98 -11.28 11.52
CA ALA A 479 -13.15 -11.26 12.39
C ALA A 479 -13.15 -12.43 13.39
N ARG A 480 -12.60 -13.60 13.00
CA ARG A 480 -12.33 -14.71 13.92
C ARG A 480 -11.27 -14.37 14.97
N TYR A 481 -10.20 -13.67 14.61
CA TYR A 481 -9.21 -13.18 15.59
C TYR A 481 -9.80 -12.09 16.50
N CYS A 482 -10.66 -11.21 15.98
CA CYS A 482 -11.42 -10.26 16.79
C CYS A 482 -12.32 -10.98 17.80
N GLU A 483 -13.07 -12.01 17.39
CA GLU A 483 -13.85 -12.84 18.30
C GLU A 483 -12.95 -13.58 19.30
N PHE A 484 -11.79 -14.09 18.86
CA PHE A 484 -10.85 -14.78 19.75
C PHE A 484 -10.25 -13.86 20.82
N HIS A 485 -9.94 -12.60 20.46
CA HIS A 485 -9.27 -11.64 21.34
C HIS A 485 -10.23 -10.82 22.18
N TYR A 486 -11.40 -10.50 21.65
CA TYR A 486 -12.34 -9.56 22.25
C TYR A 486 -13.75 -10.12 22.48
N GLY A 487 -14.04 -11.31 21.94
CA GLY A 487 -15.31 -11.99 22.14
C GLY A 487 -15.48 -12.56 23.55
N GLN A 488 -16.55 -13.33 23.71
CA GLN A 488 -16.91 -13.92 24.99
C GLN A 488 -16.00 -15.11 25.33
N THR A 489 -15.94 -15.46 26.62
CA THR A 489 -15.32 -16.71 27.05
C THR A 489 -16.23 -17.89 26.75
N TYR A 490 -15.65 -19.01 26.32
CA TYR A 490 -16.37 -20.23 25.98
C TYR A 490 -15.91 -21.38 26.89
N PHE A 491 -16.86 -22.21 27.33
CA PHE A 491 -16.58 -23.41 28.16
C PHE A 491 -15.75 -23.11 29.41
N ASP A 492 -16.00 -21.97 30.06
CA ASP A 492 -15.25 -21.48 31.23
C ASP A 492 -13.74 -21.31 31.01
N VAL A 493 -13.29 -21.29 29.75
CA VAL A 493 -11.90 -21.00 29.38
C VAL A 493 -11.70 -19.47 29.37
N PRO A 494 -10.75 -18.94 30.16
CA PRO A 494 -10.44 -17.51 30.14
C PRO A 494 -9.99 -17.05 28.76
N ASN A 495 -10.27 -15.79 28.42
CA ASN A 495 -9.78 -15.18 27.19
C ASN A 495 -8.24 -15.25 27.13
N PHE A 496 -7.70 -15.80 26.05
CA PHE A 496 -6.29 -16.21 25.97
C PHE A 496 -5.28 -15.06 26.02
N PRO A 497 -5.41 -13.99 25.21
CA PRO A 497 -4.56 -12.80 25.34
C PRO A 497 -4.59 -12.20 26.75
N THR A 498 -5.78 -12.16 27.37
CA THR A 498 -5.94 -11.66 28.75
C THR A 498 -5.23 -12.57 29.76
N ALA A 499 -5.31 -13.89 29.59
CA ALA A 499 -4.66 -14.85 30.48
C ALA A 499 -3.12 -14.77 30.40
N LEU A 500 -2.57 -14.63 29.18
CA LEU A 500 -1.15 -14.43 28.95
C LEU A 500 -0.65 -13.11 29.53
N ALA A 501 -1.35 -12.00 29.28
CA ALA A 501 -0.98 -10.70 29.84
C ALA A 501 -1.01 -10.72 31.38
N LYS A 502 -2.01 -11.36 31.99
CA LYS A 502 -2.06 -11.55 33.45
C LYS A 502 -0.91 -12.40 33.99
N LEU A 503 -0.45 -13.41 33.26
CA LEU A 503 0.74 -14.17 33.62
C LEU A 503 1.98 -13.27 33.56
N CYS A 504 2.18 -12.54 32.45
CA CYS A 504 3.29 -11.62 32.27
C CYS A 504 3.36 -10.55 33.37
N LEU A 505 2.23 -9.90 33.68
CA LEU A 505 2.13 -8.89 34.73
C LEU A 505 2.45 -9.46 36.12
N ARG A 506 2.15 -10.74 36.37
CA ARG A 506 2.47 -11.41 37.63
C ARG A 506 3.97 -11.72 37.73
N LEU A 507 4.56 -12.22 36.64
CA LEU A 507 6.00 -12.51 36.54
C LEU A 507 6.85 -11.23 36.65
N ALA A 508 6.34 -10.11 36.15
CA ALA A 508 7.01 -8.81 36.17
C ALA A 508 6.72 -7.97 37.43
N LYS A 509 5.94 -8.47 38.40
CA LYS A 509 5.46 -7.69 39.55
C LYS A 509 6.58 -7.00 40.33
N ASP A 510 7.68 -7.71 40.54
CA ASP A 510 8.85 -7.25 41.32
C ASP A 510 10.04 -6.89 40.41
N ARG A 511 9.77 -6.64 39.11
CA ARG A 511 10.76 -6.29 38.09
C ARG A 511 10.51 -4.88 37.54
N LEU A 512 11.47 -4.36 36.78
CA LEU A 512 11.27 -3.14 35.98
C LEU A 512 10.17 -3.38 34.92
N ARG A 513 9.29 -2.39 34.73
CA ARG A 513 8.14 -2.47 33.82
C ARG A 513 8.04 -1.23 32.92
N ARG A 514 9.16 -0.85 32.29
CA ARG A 514 9.20 0.34 31.43
C ARG A 514 8.62 0.01 30.06
N LYS A 515 9.18 -1.00 29.38
CA LYS A 515 8.78 -1.38 28.02
C LYS A 515 8.43 -2.86 27.94
N ALA A 516 7.28 -3.19 27.33
CA ALA A 516 6.96 -4.54 26.89
C ALA A 516 6.80 -4.61 25.37
N LEU A 517 7.09 -5.77 24.80
CA LEU A 517 6.86 -6.10 23.40
C LEU A 517 5.87 -7.26 23.31
N ASP A 518 4.77 -7.05 22.59
CA ASP A 518 3.85 -8.10 22.15
C ASP A 518 4.21 -8.44 20.69
N LEU A 519 4.91 -9.56 20.47
CA LEU A 519 5.41 -9.97 19.16
C LEU A 519 4.51 -11.07 18.57
N GLY A 520 3.98 -10.83 17.38
CA GLY A 520 2.82 -11.58 16.87
C GLY A 520 1.52 -11.12 17.54
N CYS A 521 1.39 -9.81 17.78
CA CYS A 521 0.30 -9.25 18.59
C CYS A 521 -1.11 -9.44 17.98
N SER A 522 -1.19 -9.83 16.71
CA SER A 522 -2.42 -9.99 15.95
C SER A 522 -3.30 -8.75 16.07
N VAL A 523 -4.55 -8.89 16.55
CA VAL A 523 -5.50 -7.77 16.72
C VAL A 523 -5.31 -6.99 18.04
N GLY A 524 -4.23 -7.23 18.78
CA GLY A 524 -3.68 -6.29 19.77
C GLY A 524 -4.19 -6.38 21.22
N ARG A 525 -5.08 -7.32 21.56
CA ARG A 525 -5.64 -7.41 22.93
C ARG A 525 -4.57 -7.58 24.02
N ALA A 526 -3.54 -8.40 23.79
CA ALA A 526 -2.49 -8.60 24.79
C ALA A 526 -1.67 -7.32 25.00
N SER A 527 -1.34 -6.57 23.94
CA SER A 527 -0.73 -5.23 24.04
C SER A 527 -1.48 -4.31 25.00
N PHE A 528 -2.80 -4.17 24.85
CA PHE A 528 -3.61 -3.33 25.72
C PHE A 528 -3.64 -3.82 27.17
N GLU A 529 -3.71 -5.14 27.39
CA GLU A 529 -3.73 -5.71 28.75
C GLU A 529 -2.36 -5.57 29.43
N LEU A 530 -1.25 -5.71 28.71
CA LEU A 530 0.12 -5.47 29.22
C LEU A 530 0.31 -4.01 29.65
N ALA A 531 -0.27 -3.05 28.92
CA ALA A 531 -0.18 -1.62 29.21
C ALA A 531 -0.79 -1.22 30.57
N ARG A 532 -1.55 -2.12 31.20
CA ARG A 532 -2.00 -1.95 32.60
C ARG A 532 -0.84 -1.88 33.59
N GLY A 533 0.29 -2.54 33.29
CA GLY A 533 1.43 -2.60 34.20
C GLY A 533 2.74 -2.11 33.63
N PHE A 534 2.82 -1.87 32.32
CA PHE A 534 4.00 -1.30 31.65
C PHE A 534 3.78 0.16 31.29
N ASP A 535 4.85 0.95 31.25
CA ASP A 535 4.80 2.37 30.86
C ASP A 535 4.57 2.52 29.36
N HIS A 536 5.14 1.62 28.56
CA HIS A 536 5.00 1.56 27.11
C HIS A 536 4.92 0.11 26.61
N VAL A 537 4.05 -0.13 25.62
CA VAL A 537 3.89 -1.43 24.97
C VAL A 537 3.92 -1.28 23.46
N THR A 538 4.82 -2.01 22.82
CA THR A 538 4.89 -2.11 21.36
C THR A 538 4.21 -3.41 20.93
N GLY A 539 3.21 -3.33 20.06
CA GLY A 539 2.64 -4.49 19.37
C GLY A 539 3.24 -4.62 17.98
N LEU A 540 3.84 -5.76 17.66
CA LEU A 540 4.38 -6.06 16.34
C LEU A 540 3.68 -7.28 15.75
N ASP A 541 3.33 -7.22 14.47
CA ASP A 541 2.83 -8.36 13.71
C ASP A 541 3.32 -8.30 12.25
N PHE A 542 3.35 -9.44 11.58
CA PHE A 542 3.70 -9.51 10.17
C PHE A 542 2.55 -9.00 9.28
N SER A 543 1.30 -9.22 9.70
CA SER A 543 0.11 -8.80 8.95
C SER A 543 -0.36 -7.41 9.36
N ALA A 544 -0.20 -6.43 8.47
CA ALA A 544 -0.74 -5.09 8.66
C ALA A 544 -2.26 -5.11 8.90
N ARG A 545 -2.97 -6.06 8.30
CA ARG A 545 -4.43 -6.20 8.43
C ARG A 545 -4.88 -6.55 9.85
N GLN A 546 -4.13 -7.39 10.56
CA GLN A 546 -4.44 -7.70 11.96
C GLN A 546 -4.12 -6.51 12.86
N ILE A 547 -2.99 -5.85 12.60
CA ILE A 547 -2.57 -4.63 13.29
C ILE A 547 -3.60 -3.50 13.15
N GLN A 548 -4.22 -3.38 11.98
CA GLN A 548 -5.21 -2.34 11.69
C GLN A 548 -6.34 -2.30 12.73
N VAL A 549 -6.74 -3.46 13.28
CA VAL A 549 -7.76 -3.52 14.34
C VAL A 549 -7.26 -2.86 15.63
N GLY A 550 -6.01 -3.11 16.01
CA GLY A 550 -5.37 -2.48 17.15
C GLY A 550 -5.23 -0.96 16.97
N VAL A 551 -4.85 -0.52 15.77
CA VAL A 551 -4.79 0.90 15.38
C VAL A 551 -6.17 1.55 15.42
N GLU A 552 -7.21 0.91 14.88
CA GLU A 552 -8.57 1.43 14.93
C GLU A 552 -9.06 1.62 16.38
N LEU A 553 -8.74 0.65 17.26
CA LEU A 553 -9.03 0.75 18.68
C LEU A 553 -8.28 1.90 19.36
N LEU A 554 -7.03 2.20 18.97
CA LEU A 554 -6.30 3.38 19.46
C LEU A 554 -6.99 4.68 19.05
N GLU A 555 -7.28 4.83 17.76
CA GLU A 555 -7.85 6.06 17.20
C GLU A 555 -9.29 6.31 17.65
N ARG A 556 -10.15 5.29 17.54
CA ARG A 556 -11.60 5.42 17.69
C ARG A 556 -12.09 4.92 19.04
N GLY A 557 -11.39 3.98 19.64
CA GLY A 557 -11.81 3.34 20.89
C GLY A 557 -12.73 2.15 20.77
N PHE A 558 -13.14 1.84 19.56
CA PHE A 558 -13.99 0.73 19.27
C PHE A 558 -13.61 0.13 17.92
N THR A 559 -13.94 -1.14 17.75
CA THR A 559 -13.90 -1.83 16.47
C THR A 559 -15.15 -2.68 16.34
N ARG A 560 -15.52 -2.98 15.10
CA ARG A 560 -16.69 -3.77 14.78
C ARG A 560 -16.32 -4.89 13.83
N TYR A 561 -16.90 -6.07 14.05
CA TYR A 561 -16.64 -7.24 13.21
C TYR A 561 -17.89 -8.09 13.06
N ARG A 562 -17.96 -8.82 11.95
CA ARG A 562 -19.02 -9.81 11.70
C ARG A 562 -18.58 -11.18 12.20
N ARG A 563 -19.47 -11.90 12.85
CA ARG A 563 -19.20 -13.20 13.42
C ARG A 563 -20.05 -14.25 12.71
N LEU A 564 -19.38 -15.19 12.06
CA LEU A 564 -20.05 -16.30 11.37
C LEU A 564 -20.84 -17.16 12.38
N GLU A 565 -22.14 -17.32 12.16
CA GLU A 565 -23.02 -18.18 12.97
C GLU A 565 -23.20 -19.54 12.32
N GLU A 566 -23.62 -19.59 11.05
CA GLU A 566 -23.83 -20.83 10.28
C GLU A 566 -23.91 -20.53 8.78
N GLY A 567 -23.20 -21.29 7.94
CA GLY A 567 -23.28 -21.12 6.47
C GLY A 567 -22.89 -19.72 6.01
N GLU A 568 -23.87 -18.94 5.54
CA GLU A 568 -23.73 -17.53 5.14
C GLU A 568 -24.35 -16.56 6.16
N LEU A 569 -24.78 -17.05 7.32
CA LEU A 569 -25.41 -16.26 8.38
C LEU A 569 -24.36 -15.68 9.33
N TYR A 570 -24.40 -14.36 9.51
CA TYR A 570 -23.49 -13.62 10.39
C TYR A 570 -24.28 -12.84 11.46
N SER A 571 -23.67 -12.63 12.63
CA SER A 571 -24.08 -11.62 13.60
C SER A 571 -23.05 -10.49 13.70
N PHE A 572 -23.47 -9.28 14.02
CA PHE A 572 -22.56 -8.14 14.15
C PHE A 572 -22.14 -7.95 15.61
N ARG A 573 -20.86 -7.65 15.81
CA ARG A 573 -20.26 -7.37 17.12
C ARG A 573 -19.58 -6.01 17.09
N GLU A 574 -19.73 -5.28 18.18
CA GLU A 574 -18.97 -4.09 18.49
C GLU A 574 -18.23 -4.35 19.80
N VAL A 575 -16.97 -3.94 19.85
CA VAL A 575 -16.15 -3.99 21.06
C VAL A 575 -15.60 -2.60 21.27
N THR A 576 -15.72 -2.10 22.50
CA THR A 576 -15.12 -0.85 22.91
C THR A 576 -14.02 -1.09 23.94
N LEU A 577 -12.94 -0.31 23.89
CA LEU A 577 -11.91 -0.32 24.93
C LEU A 577 -12.47 0.13 26.28
N ALA A 578 -13.53 0.96 26.29
CA ALA A 578 -14.22 1.40 27.49
C ALA A 578 -14.86 0.23 28.24
N ASP A 579 -15.60 -0.65 27.55
CA ASP A 579 -16.24 -1.83 28.14
C ASP A 579 -15.22 -2.81 28.72
N LEU A 580 -14.04 -2.89 28.10
CA LEU A 580 -12.92 -3.71 28.56
C LEU A 580 -12.08 -3.04 29.64
N LYS A 581 -12.38 -1.79 30.01
CA LYS A 581 -11.60 -0.95 30.94
C LYS A 581 -10.14 -0.81 30.49
N LEU A 582 -9.93 -0.66 29.19
CA LEU A 582 -8.64 -0.51 28.52
C LEU A 582 -8.47 0.86 27.87
N ASP A 583 -9.50 1.71 27.91
CA ASP A 583 -9.51 3.00 27.22
C ASP A 583 -8.33 3.92 27.60
N ALA A 584 -8.01 3.99 28.89
CA ALA A 584 -6.88 4.77 29.40
C ALA A 584 -5.51 4.20 28.99
N MET A 585 -5.45 3.02 28.37
CA MET A 585 -4.19 2.39 27.96
C MET A 585 -3.73 2.84 26.58
N ARG A 586 -4.58 3.52 25.80
CA ARG A 586 -4.28 3.91 24.41
C ARG A 586 -2.97 4.68 24.28
N GLU A 587 -2.71 5.62 25.20
CA GLU A 587 -1.49 6.45 25.17
C GLU A 587 -0.19 5.67 25.45
N LYS A 588 -0.31 4.44 25.95
CA LYS A 588 0.83 3.57 26.27
C LYS A 588 1.12 2.54 25.20
N VAL A 589 0.25 2.38 24.20
CA VAL A 589 0.33 1.31 23.21
C VAL A 589 0.60 1.90 21.84
N VAL A 590 1.52 1.29 21.10
CA VAL A 590 1.78 1.58 19.69
C VAL A 590 1.83 0.27 18.92
N PHE A 591 1.45 0.31 17.63
CA PHE A 591 1.50 -0.86 16.75
C PHE A 591 2.32 -0.58 15.50
N TYR A 592 3.15 -1.54 15.08
CA TYR A 592 3.94 -1.47 13.85
C TYR A 592 3.97 -2.82 13.13
N GLN A 593 3.99 -2.79 11.79
CA GLN A 593 4.24 -3.99 11.00
C GLN A 593 5.72 -4.36 11.07
N ALA A 594 6.04 -5.61 11.38
CA ALA A 594 7.41 -6.09 11.43
C ALA A 594 7.51 -7.61 11.24
N ASP A 595 8.59 -8.05 10.60
CA ASP A 595 8.95 -9.46 10.49
C ASP A 595 9.73 -9.92 11.74
N ALA A 596 9.15 -10.83 12.52
CA ALA A 596 9.77 -11.41 13.70
C ALA A 596 11.08 -12.16 13.40
N CYS A 597 11.26 -12.66 12.16
CA CYS A 597 12.49 -13.29 11.70
C CYS A 597 13.50 -12.29 11.13
N ASN A 598 13.16 -11.00 11.04
CA ASN A 598 14.03 -9.95 10.51
C ASN A 598 13.79 -8.58 11.18
N LEU A 599 13.74 -8.58 12.52
CA LEU A 599 13.41 -7.37 13.30
C LEU A 599 14.49 -6.30 13.22
N LYS A 600 14.07 -5.06 12.92
CA LYS A 600 14.92 -3.85 12.97
C LYS A 600 15.53 -3.66 14.36
N ALA A 601 16.77 -3.18 14.42
CA ALA A 601 17.51 -2.96 15.67
C ALA A 601 16.85 -1.94 16.63
N LEU A 602 15.98 -1.06 16.11
CA LEU A 602 15.23 -0.08 16.91
C LEU A 602 14.28 -0.73 17.94
N TYR A 603 13.86 -1.98 17.69
CA TYR A 603 13.00 -2.73 18.61
C TYR A 603 13.79 -3.34 19.77
N ALA A 604 14.49 -2.53 20.55
CA ALA A 604 15.28 -2.99 21.68
C ALA A 604 14.88 -2.33 23.02
N GLY A 605 15.52 -2.80 24.09
CA GLY A 605 15.38 -2.25 25.43
C GLY A 605 14.10 -2.64 26.14
N TYR A 606 13.52 -3.81 25.82
CA TYR A 606 12.32 -4.30 26.47
C TYR A 606 12.64 -5.01 27.78
N ASP A 607 11.78 -4.83 28.79
CA ASP A 607 11.85 -5.56 30.05
C ASP A 607 11.04 -6.88 29.99
N LEU A 608 10.12 -6.99 29.03
CA LEU A 608 9.34 -8.20 28.75
C LEU A 608 9.04 -8.32 27.25
N ILE A 609 9.17 -9.53 26.71
CA ILE A 609 8.69 -9.91 25.37
C ILE A 609 7.69 -11.05 25.53
N LEU A 610 6.48 -10.88 25.00
CA LEU A 610 5.48 -11.92 24.83
C LEU A 610 5.44 -12.34 23.36
N ALA A 611 5.70 -13.62 23.08
CA ALA A 611 5.55 -14.24 21.77
C ALA A 611 4.38 -15.25 21.83
N ALA A 612 3.16 -14.78 21.57
CA ALA A 612 1.93 -15.54 21.77
C ALA A 612 1.49 -16.30 20.49
N ASN A 613 1.53 -17.63 20.53
CA ASN A 613 1.25 -18.53 19.39
C ASN A 613 2.04 -18.16 18.12
N LEU A 614 3.29 -17.72 18.30
CA LEU A 614 4.12 -17.18 17.22
C LEU A 614 5.05 -18.23 16.61
N VAL A 615 5.77 -19.02 17.42
CA VAL A 615 6.95 -19.79 16.94
C VAL A 615 6.61 -20.84 15.87
N ASP A 616 5.42 -21.43 15.91
CA ASP A 616 4.91 -22.38 14.91
C ASP A 616 4.21 -21.69 13.72
N ARG A 617 4.27 -20.36 13.66
CA ARG A 617 3.76 -19.51 12.57
C ARG A 617 4.86 -18.76 11.81
N LEU A 618 6.12 -18.98 12.17
CA LEU A 618 7.28 -18.36 11.54
C LEU A 618 7.82 -19.21 10.40
N TYR A 619 8.25 -18.57 9.31
CA TYR A 619 8.92 -19.27 8.22
C TYR A 619 10.32 -19.78 8.62
N ASP A 620 10.97 -19.14 9.63
CA ASP A 620 12.25 -19.57 10.20
C ASP A 620 12.31 -19.26 11.72
N PRO A 621 11.78 -20.17 12.56
CA PRO A 621 11.74 -19.95 14.01
C PRO A 621 13.11 -19.98 14.67
N HIS A 622 14.10 -20.68 14.09
CA HIS A 622 15.48 -20.67 14.60
C HIS A 622 16.08 -19.28 14.51
N LYS A 623 15.86 -18.58 13.38
CA LYS A 623 16.35 -17.20 13.20
C LYS A 623 15.75 -16.25 14.23
N PHE A 624 14.46 -16.36 14.52
CA PHE A 624 13.80 -15.59 15.59
C PHE A 624 14.44 -15.82 16.96
N LEU A 625 14.59 -17.08 17.38
CA LEU A 625 15.14 -17.40 18.70
C LEU A 625 16.61 -16.98 18.84
N ALA A 626 17.38 -17.05 17.75
CA ALA A 626 18.77 -16.62 17.75
C ALA A 626 18.93 -15.12 18.03
N MET A 627 18.00 -14.26 17.58
CA MET A 627 18.13 -12.80 17.70
C MET A 627 17.34 -12.18 18.87
N ILE A 628 16.37 -12.89 19.45
CA ILE A 628 15.42 -12.26 20.38
C ILE A 628 16.07 -11.74 21.67
N HIS A 629 17.21 -12.33 22.08
CA HIS A 629 17.98 -11.88 23.23
C HIS A 629 18.52 -10.45 23.07
N GLU A 630 18.78 -9.99 21.85
CA GLU A 630 19.27 -8.64 21.56
C GLU A 630 18.18 -7.57 21.81
N ARG A 631 16.90 -7.98 21.89
CA ARG A 631 15.76 -7.06 22.05
C ARG A 631 15.41 -6.84 23.53
N LEU A 632 15.85 -7.73 24.43
CA LEU A 632 15.62 -7.67 25.88
C LEU A 632 16.76 -6.96 26.64
N ASN A 633 16.41 -6.26 27.72
CA ASN A 633 17.37 -5.83 28.73
C ASN A 633 17.87 -7.05 29.55
N PRO A 634 19.08 -6.99 30.13
CA PRO A 634 19.50 -7.92 31.20
C PRO A 634 18.44 -8.08 32.28
N GLY A 635 18.16 -9.33 32.69
CA GLY A 635 17.08 -9.67 33.64
C GLY A 635 15.65 -9.52 33.09
N GLY A 636 15.50 -9.19 31.81
CA GLY A 636 14.22 -9.12 31.11
C GLY A 636 13.64 -10.51 30.81
N LEU A 637 12.33 -10.59 30.66
CA LEU A 637 11.62 -11.88 30.49
C LEU A 637 11.17 -12.10 29.04
N LEU A 638 11.47 -13.29 28.50
CA LEU A 638 10.88 -13.81 27.28
C LEU A 638 9.80 -14.86 27.64
N VAL A 639 8.57 -14.61 27.21
CA VAL A 639 7.44 -15.53 27.39
C VAL A 639 7.03 -16.06 26.03
N ILE A 640 7.20 -17.37 25.81
CA ILE A 640 6.82 -18.03 24.55
C ILE A 640 5.60 -18.89 24.84
N ALA A 641 4.52 -18.69 24.11
CA ALA A 641 3.34 -19.55 24.14
C ALA A 641 3.14 -20.17 22.75
N SER A 642 2.99 -21.48 22.64
CA SER A 642 2.61 -22.12 21.37
C SER A 642 1.99 -23.51 21.59
N PRO A 643 1.04 -23.92 20.74
CA PRO A 643 0.58 -25.31 20.69
C PRO A 643 1.53 -26.24 19.93
N TYR A 644 2.60 -25.71 19.34
CA TYR A 644 3.56 -26.42 18.47
C TYR A 644 2.88 -27.15 17.30
N SER A 645 1.87 -26.52 16.72
CA SER A 645 1.08 -27.05 15.61
C SER A 645 1.78 -26.79 14.28
N TRP A 646 2.94 -27.44 14.10
CA TRP A 646 3.78 -27.27 12.93
C TRP A 646 3.07 -27.57 11.62
N ASP A 647 3.21 -26.66 10.66
CA ASP A 647 2.56 -26.71 9.36
C ASP A 647 3.61 -26.48 8.25
N GLN A 648 3.76 -27.44 7.33
CA GLN A 648 4.73 -27.36 6.23
C GLN A 648 4.39 -26.27 5.21
N THR A 649 3.13 -25.82 5.18
CA THR A 649 2.73 -24.68 4.35
C THR A 649 3.30 -23.38 4.90
N ILE A 650 3.61 -23.30 6.20
CA ILE A 650 4.18 -22.13 6.87
C ILE A 650 5.70 -22.27 7.02
N THR A 651 6.15 -23.32 7.71
CA THR A 651 7.56 -23.56 8.03
C THR A 651 8.04 -24.82 7.31
N GLU A 652 9.11 -24.73 6.52
CA GLU A 652 9.75 -25.91 5.93
C GLU A 652 10.11 -26.93 7.03
N LYS A 653 9.94 -28.22 6.74
CA LYS A 653 10.07 -29.28 7.74
C LYS A 653 11.46 -29.31 8.38
N GLU A 654 12.48 -28.98 7.61
CA GLU A 654 13.89 -28.92 8.02
C GLU A 654 14.14 -27.76 9.01
N LYS A 655 13.26 -26.77 9.04
CA LYS A 655 13.33 -25.59 9.94
C LYS A 655 12.41 -25.73 11.15
N TRP A 656 11.70 -26.84 11.31
CA TRP A 656 10.91 -27.09 12.52
C TRP A 656 11.84 -27.21 13.73
N LEU A 657 11.56 -26.45 14.80
CA LEU A 657 12.38 -26.52 16.02
C LEU A 657 12.37 -27.93 16.62
N GLY A 658 11.22 -28.61 16.56
CA GLY A 658 11.03 -29.95 17.12
C GLY A 658 9.80 -30.61 16.53
N GLY A 659 9.27 -31.65 17.19
CA GLY A 659 8.23 -32.50 16.59
C GLY A 659 8.80 -33.43 15.50
N ILE A 660 10.11 -33.67 15.56
CA ILE A 660 10.89 -34.47 14.61
C ILE A 660 11.59 -35.63 15.35
N ARG A 661 12.30 -36.46 14.58
CA ARG A 661 13.24 -37.43 15.15
C ARG A 661 14.68 -36.96 14.88
N LYS A 662 15.47 -36.80 15.94
CA LYS A 662 16.90 -36.46 15.91
C LYS A 662 17.66 -37.73 16.31
N ASP A 663 18.48 -38.26 15.41
CA ASP A 663 19.21 -39.54 15.59
C ASP A 663 18.32 -40.74 15.98
N GLY A 664 17.08 -40.76 15.46
CA GLY A 664 16.10 -41.82 15.72
C GLY A 664 15.24 -41.59 16.96
N GLU A 665 15.64 -40.71 17.86
CA GLU A 665 14.92 -40.39 19.11
C GLU A 665 13.93 -39.23 18.93
N PRO A 666 12.79 -39.23 19.64
CA PRO A 666 11.85 -38.11 19.63
C PRO A 666 12.52 -36.82 20.14
N TYR A 667 12.45 -35.75 19.34
CA TYR A 667 12.97 -34.44 19.69
C TYR A 667 11.82 -33.43 19.71
N THR A 668 11.44 -32.98 20.91
CA THR A 668 10.28 -32.11 21.13
C THR A 668 10.64 -30.65 20.94
N THR A 669 9.65 -29.81 20.62
CA THR A 669 9.88 -28.36 20.52
C THR A 669 10.34 -27.76 21.84
N LEU A 670 9.84 -28.25 22.99
CA LEU A 670 10.31 -27.82 24.31
C LEU A 670 11.80 -28.12 24.51
N ALA A 671 12.27 -29.32 24.15
CA ALA A 671 13.69 -29.67 24.22
C ALA A 671 14.53 -28.74 23.33
N ALA A 672 14.03 -28.42 22.14
CA ALA A 672 14.69 -27.48 21.24
C ALA A 672 14.75 -26.05 21.77
N LEU A 673 13.69 -25.56 22.43
CA LEU A 673 13.71 -24.25 23.08
C LEU A 673 14.80 -24.19 24.15
N HIS A 674 14.93 -25.22 24.99
CA HIS A 674 16.02 -25.32 25.96
C HIS A 674 17.41 -25.31 25.30
N GLU A 675 17.60 -26.10 24.23
CA GLU A 675 18.88 -26.16 23.51
C GLU A 675 19.26 -24.81 22.89
N VAL A 676 18.31 -24.15 22.22
CA VAL A 676 18.55 -22.92 21.44
C VAL A 676 18.68 -21.69 22.34
N LEU A 677 17.91 -21.59 23.43
CA LEU A 677 17.89 -20.41 24.30
C LEU A 677 18.95 -20.42 25.41
N ALA A 678 19.46 -21.60 25.80
CA ALA A 678 20.45 -21.74 26.88
C ALA A 678 21.67 -20.81 26.81
N PRO A 679 22.22 -20.43 25.64
CA PRO A 679 23.36 -19.51 25.59
C PRO A 679 23.09 -18.12 26.17
N HIS A 680 21.84 -17.65 26.15
CA HIS A 680 21.47 -16.28 26.52
C HIS A 680 20.38 -16.19 27.59
N PHE A 681 19.77 -17.30 27.96
CA PHE A 681 18.62 -17.32 28.85
C PHE A 681 18.65 -18.46 29.87
N ASP A 682 18.15 -18.17 31.06
CA ASP A 682 17.84 -19.14 32.09
C ASP A 682 16.32 -19.41 32.14
N PRO A 683 15.86 -20.68 32.23
CA PRO A 683 14.44 -21.00 32.34
C PRO A 683 13.88 -20.57 33.69
N VAL A 684 12.68 -20.00 33.69
CA VAL A 684 11.98 -19.51 34.89
C VAL A 684 10.76 -20.41 35.17
N GLY A 685 10.94 -21.36 36.08
CA GLY A 685 9.90 -22.32 36.46
C GLY A 685 9.59 -23.36 35.38
N ASP A 686 8.57 -24.18 35.63
CA ASP A 686 8.15 -25.23 34.70
C ASP A 686 7.23 -24.68 33.61
N ALA A 687 7.22 -25.34 32.45
CA ALA A 687 6.27 -25.05 31.39
C ALA A 687 4.83 -25.26 31.87
N VAL A 688 3.94 -24.33 31.56
CA VAL A 688 2.52 -24.38 31.92
C VAL A 688 1.64 -24.43 30.69
N LYS A 689 0.48 -25.09 30.76
CA LYS A 689 -0.48 -25.12 29.66
C LYS A 689 -1.60 -24.13 29.90
N ILE A 690 -1.77 -23.17 28.99
CA ILE A 690 -2.90 -22.23 29.00
C ILE A 690 -3.89 -22.67 27.92
N PRO A 691 -5.13 -23.03 28.29
CA PRO A 691 -6.16 -23.37 27.32
C PRO A 691 -6.65 -22.12 26.58
N PHE A 692 -7.08 -22.32 25.34
CA PHE A 692 -7.80 -21.32 24.57
C PHE A 692 -8.84 -21.96 23.67
N VAL A 693 -9.88 -21.20 23.35
CA VAL A 693 -10.98 -21.65 22.50
C VAL A 693 -11.11 -20.72 21.30
N LEU A 694 -10.98 -21.28 20.11
CA LEU A 694 -11.31 -20.61 18.85
C LEU A 694 -12.74 -20.98 18.45
N ARG A 695 -13.62 -19.99 18.41
CA ARG A 695 -14.97 -20.17 17.84
C ARG A 695 -14.89 -20.14 16.31
N ILE A 696 -15.33 -21.21 15.65
CA ILE A 696 -15.39 -21.31 14.19
C ILE A 696 -16.76 -20.86 13.69
N THR A 697 -17.83 -21.42 14.27
CA THR A 697 -19.23 -21.07 14.01
C THR A 697 -20.02 -21.13 15.32
N GLN A 698 -21.34 -20.94 15.30
CA GLN A 698 -22.18 -21.00 16.51
C GLN A 698 -22.05 -22.34 17.24
N ASN A 699 -21.88 -23.42 16.48
CA ASN A 699 -21.88 -24.80 16.99
C ASN A 699 -20.54 -25.53 16.78
N ARG A 700 -19.50 -24.86 16.26
CA ARG A 700 -18.16 -25.44 16.06
C ARG A 700 -17.10 -24.60 16.76
N PHE A 701 -16.35 -25.26 17.64
CA PHE A 701 -15.26 -24.68 18.42
C PHE A 701 -14.04 -25.56 18.36
N GLU A 702 -12.85 -24.95 18.42
CA GLU A 702 -11.57 -25.64 18.55
C GLU A 702 -10.98 -25.29 19.92
N HIS A 703 -10.79 -26.31 20.75
CA HIS A 703 -10.21 -26.16 22.08
C HIS A 703 -8.76 -26.62 22.05
N THR A 704 -7.83 -25.72 22.37
CA THR A 704 -6.40 -25.94 22.21
C THR A 704 -5.66 -25.63 23.52
N LEU A 705 -4.55 -26.32 23.77
CA LEU A 705 -3.63 -26.02 24.87
C LEU A 705 -2.37 -25.40 24.29
N SER A 706 -2.05 -24.18 24.69
CA SER A 706 -0.77 -23.54 24.38
C SER A 706 0.20 -23.81 25.52
N GLU A 707 1.36 -24.42 25.21
CA GLU A 707 2.43 -24.59 26.17
C GLU A 707 3.21 -23.28 26.30
N VAL A 708 3.31 -22.77 27.53
CA VAL A 708 3.92 -21.48 27.86
C VAL A 708 5.20 -21.73 28.63
N THR A 709 6.30 -21.19 28.11
CA THR A 709 7.63 -21.22 28.71
C THR A 709 8.07 -19.80 29.02
N VAL A 710 8.85 -19.63 30.08
CA VAL A 710 9.34 -18.33 30.56
C VAL A 710 10.85 -18.43 30.70
N TRP A 711 11.53 -17.40 30.21
CA TRP A 711 12.99 -17.36 30.15
C TRP A 711 13.45 -15.98 30.61
N GLU A 712 14.49 -15.94 31.43
CA GLU A 712 15.11 -14.71 31.90
C GLU A 712 16.43 -14.49 31.16
N LYS A 713 16.62 -13.30 30.60
CA LYS A 713 17.85 -12.97 29.89
C LYS A 713 19.01 -12.82 30.88
N ASN A 714 20.11 -13.49 30.58
CA ASN A 714 21.34 -13.46 31.38
C ASN A 714 21.97 -12.05 31.38
N ASP A 715 22.74 -11.72 32.42
CA ASP A 715 23.39 -10.41 32.60
C ASP A 715 24.61 -10.14 31.68
N SER A 716 24.76 -10.89 30.57
CA SER A 716 25.97 -10.87 29.72
C SER A 716 26.22 -9.57 28.97
#